data_AF-A0A226D962-F1
#
_entry.id   AF-A0A226D962-F1
#
_cell.length_a   1.000
_cell.length_b   1.000
_cell.length_c   1.000
_cell.angle_alpha   90.00
_cell.angle_beta   90.00
_cell.angle_gamma   90.00
#
_symmetry.space_group_name_H-M   'P 1'
#
loop_
_entity.id
_entity.type
_entity.pdbx_description
1 polymer ?
#
loop_
_entity_poly.entity_id
_entity_poly.type
_entity_poly.pdbx_seq_one_letter_code
_entity_poly.pdbx_strand_id
1 'polypeptide(L)'
;MLSRYLAFLLISWLTVREIESRSFTVDYDQNSFLKDGEKFRYVAGSIHYFRSPEERWESILQKARLGGLNTITTYVPWTSHQHLPAMDFNYKGNLNVFKFLKLAQDNDLLVILRPSPFIDAEWDMGGIPSWVLWENPDIKLRSSDLDYNYHVARWYDELLPRLKPFLYSNGGPIISMQVENEYGSVGCDKNYTSFLRDLLRHHLGNDLVLFTNDGAADPNLKCGSVPGVLATLDFGPEPLSEIKLRFDLERKHNNGKGPLVCSEFYPGWLDHWQKPHNKGKTTVVSTALDNMLEMGANVNIYMYHGGTSFGYMAGANLDGDMYDPCPTSYDYDAPLTEAGDPTEKYFAIKSTIAKYMEVPKENPVVKRKAAYGKVALELYTSVHDTEFLTLFAGRSIASSSALSFEQLKIGSGFALYQTPIDFKTSDPIVLKTPQLRDRGIVFVDEEFVGILSRTENNFAIPIRIKLGQTLTVLVENQGRIASGDAIGENKGLGNNITLGTRALHNWTIFPLGEIDGKKLLKYSQGLKDKSLQIKEDFFSAIRNRGSARFFAGNFTLPRGTSRDEILDTYVRLDGFNKGFIWINGINLGRYWPVVGPQETLYLPSTFLKPFPDTNTFIVFELEQAPNACLGIPAEYSGSSSVCYITMTDTHVIDAPTPYDGMTTRTSEERFWQRT
;
A
#
# COMPACT_ATOMS: atom_id res chain seq x y z
N MET A 1 57.48 16.34 57.61
CA MET A 1 57.21 15.99 56.20
C MET A 1 56.50 14.63 56.12
N LEU A 2 55.26 14.55 56.62
CA LEU A 2 54.42 13.36 56.58
C LEU A 2 52.95 13.82 56.63
N SER A 3 52.43 14.32 55.50
CA SER A 3 50.98 14.63 55.40
C SER A 3 50.51 14.92 53.96
N ARG A 4 51.27 14.57 52.90
CA ARG A 4 50.88 14.92 51.53
C ARG A 4 50.87 13.79 50.50
N TYR A 5 51.10 12.54 50.92
CA TYR A 5 51.13 11.38 50.01
C TYR A 5 49.96 10.39 50.18
N LEU A 6 48.93 10.74 50.95
CA LEU A 6 47.73 9.90 51.14
C LEU A 6 46.49 10.40 50.40
N ALA A 7 46.57 11.52 49.69
CA ALA A 7 45.44 12.09 48.94
C ALA A 7 45.36 11.62 47.47
N PHE A 8 46.33 10.83 46.98
CA PHE A 8 46.35 10.33 45.60
C PHE A 8 45.87 8.89 45.43
N LEU A 9 45.47 8.21 46.51
CA LEU A 9 44.98 6.83 46.49
C LEU A 9 43.47 6.70 46.80
N LEU A 10 42.74 7.81 46.87
CA LEU A 10 41.31 7.86 47.22
C LEU A 10 40.40 8.47 46.13
N ILE A 11 40.92 8.73 44.92
CA ILE A 11 40.13 9.16 43.75
C ILE A 11 40.40 8.22 42.56
N SER A 12 40.42 6.92 42.80
CA SER A 12 40.35 5.89 41.75
C SER A 12 39.28 4.84 42.04
N TRP A 13 38.23 5.24 42.76
CA TRP A 13 36.89 4.65 42.67
C TRP A 13 36.02 5.55 41.79
N LEU A 14 36.55 5.93 40.62
CA LEU A 14 35.67 6.12 39.48
C LEU A 14 35.17 4.72 39.17
N THR A 15 33.89 4.50 39.48
CA THR A 15 33.13 3.40 38.92
C THR A 15 33.42 3.36 37.43
N VAL A 16 34.26 2.42 37.02
CA VAL A 16 34.09 1.80 35.71
C VAL A 16 32.71 1.18 35.83
N ARG A 17 31.66 1.93 35.48
CA ARG A 17 30.50 1.28 34.90
C ARG A 17 31.11 0.54 33.73
N GLU A 18 31.20 -0.79 33.85
CA GLU A 18 31.27 -1.61 32.66
C GLU A 18 30.22 -1.02 31.74
N ILE A 19 30.67 -0.43 30.63
CA ILE A 19 29.76 -0.07 29.56
C ILE A 19 29.35 -1.45 29.05
N GLU A 20 28.31 -2.04 29.65
CA GLU A 20 27.69 -3.22 29.10
C GLU A 20 27.36 -2.85 27.66
N SER A 21 27.96 -3.58 26.73
CA SER A 21 27.69 -3.41 25.31
C SER A 21 26.19 -3.58 25.10
N ARG A 22 25.56 -2.62 24.42
CA ARG A 22 24.12 -2.66 24.14
C ARG A 22 23.74 -4.03 23.58
N SER A 23 22.77 -4.68 24.19
CA SER A 23 22.36 -6.03 23.81
C SER A 23 20.84 -6.18 23.84
N PHE A 24 20.31 -7.00 22.93
CA PHE A 24 18.92 -7.41 22.93
C PHE A 24 18.87 -8.90 22.65
N THR A 25 18.36 -9.69 23.60
CA THR A 25 18.43 -11.15 23.53
C THR A 25 17.12 -11.79 24.02
N VAL A 26 16.94 -13.07 23.71
CA VAL A 26 15.86 -13.89 24.26
C VAL A 26 16.37 -14.69 25.44
N ASP A 27 15.79 -14.47 26.63
CA ASP A 27 15.97 -15.36 27.77
C ASP A 27 14.86 -16.42 27.76
N TYR A 28 15.23 -17.61 27.28
CA TYR A 28 14.34 -18.76 27.19
C TYR A 28 13.99 -19.34 28.56
N ASP A 29 14.82 -19.15 29.58
CA ASP A 29 14.59 -19.70 30.92
C ASP A 29 13.63 -18.80 31.72
N GLN A 30 13.75 -17.48 31.57
CA GLN A 30 12.86 -16.50 32.19
C GLN A 30 11.66 -16.09 31.32
N ASN A 31 11.57 -16.64 30.11
CA ASN A 31 10.46 -16.41 29.19
C ASN A 31 10.27 -14.93 28.84
N SER A 32 11.36 -14.22 28.56
CA SER A 32 11.36 -12.78 28.34
C SER A 32 12.42 -12.34 27.35
N PHE A 33 12.29 -11.13 26.82
CA PHE A 33 13.42 -10.45 26.22
C PHE A 33 14.29 -9.83 27.31
N LEU A 34 15.60 -9.76 27.06
CA LEU A 34 16.52 -8.93 27.83
C LEU A 34 17.01 -7.79 26.95
N LYS A 35 16.93 -6.56 27.45
CA LYS A 35 17.52 -5.38 26.84
C LYS A 35 18.58 -4.86 27.80
N ASP A 36 19.84 -4.91 27.38
CA ASP A 36 21.00 -4.55 28.21
C ASP A 36 21.00 -5.35 29.53
N GLY A 37 20.81 -6.67 29.44
CA GLY A 37 20.76 -7.57 30.61
C GLY A 37 19.47 -7.53 31.42
N GLU A 38 18.64 -6.50 31.26
CA GLU A 38 17.42 -6.28 32.04
C GLU A 38 16.17 -6.81 31.33
N LYS A 39 15.22 -7.35 32.11
CA LYS A 39 13.94 -7.86 31.58
C LYS A 39 13.20 -6.76 30.83
N PHE A 40 12.83 -7.04 29.59
CA PHE A 40 12.19 -6.09 28.69
C PHE A 40 10.91 -6.66 28.08
N ARG A 41 9.93 -5.77 27.91
CA ARG A 41 8.69 -6.04 27.18
C ARG A 41 8.41 -4.88 26.24
N TYR A 42 8.19 -5.17 24.96
CA TYR A 42 7.72 -4.15 24.03
C TYR A 42 6.20 -4.10 23.95
N VAL A 43 5.70 -2.89 23.77
CA VAL A 43 4.39 -2.62 23.17
C VAL A 43 4.66 -1.80 21.92
N ALA A 44 4.47 -2.46 20.79
CA ALA A 44 4.81 -1.95 19.47
C ALA A 44 3.56 -1.54 18.69
N GLY A 45 3.76 -0.70 17.68
CA GLY A 45 2.75 -0.34 16.71
C GLY A 45 3.30 -0.32 15.29
N SER A 46 2.55 -0.87 14.34
CA SER A 46 2.96 -0.90 12.94
C SER A 46 2.68 0.44 12.27
N ILE A 47 3.72 1.00 11.67
CA ILE A 47 3.71 2.29 10.98
C ILE A 47 4.56 2.13 9.72
N HIS A 48 3.92 2.14 8.56
CA HIS A 48 4.60 1.97 7.28
C HIS A 48 5.08 3.31 6.74
N TYR A 49 6.39 3.56 6.78
CA TYR A 49 6.97 4.84 6.36
C TYR A 49 6.62 5.17 4.88
N PHE A 50 6.48 4.14 4.03
CA PHE A 50 6.13 4.28 2.62
C PHE A 50 4.66 4.66 2.36
N ARG A 51 3.80 4.62 3.39
CA ARG A 51 2.37 5.03 3.34
C ARG A 51 2.13 6.43 3.91
N SER A 52 3.17 7.20 4.19
CA SER A 52 3.04 8.58 4.68
C SER A 52 4.16 9.46 4.14
N PRO A 53 3.89 10.75 3.83
CA PRO A 53 4.94 11.68 3.43
C PRO A 53 6.05 11.77 4.48
N GLU A 54 7.30 11.86 4.04
CA GLU A 54 8.48 11.94 4.92
C GLU A 54 8.36 13.05 5.97
N GLU A 55 7.75 14.19 5.61
CA GLU A 55 7.56 15.32 6.52
C GLU A 55 6.55 15.04 7.65
N ARG A 56 5.82 13.92 7.57
CA ARG A 56 4.83 13.50 8.58
C ARG A 56 5.37 12.49 9.58
N TRP A 57 6.46 11.79 9.24
CA TRP A 57 6.99 10.69 10.05
C TRP A 57 7.26 11.12 11.49
N GLU A 58 7.93 12.25 11.69
CA GLU A 58 8.22 12.80 13.03
C GLU A 58 6.93 12.95 13.86
N SER A 59 5.91 13.60 13.31
CA SER A 59 4.64 13.81 14.02
C SER A 59 3.91 12.50 14.33
N ILE A 60 4.02 11.49 13.47
CA ILE A 60 3.37 10.18 13.66
C ILE A 60 4.12 9.39 14.75
N LEU A 61 5.45 9.40 14.72
CA LEU A 61 6.31 8.74 15.72
C LEU A 61 6.17 9.38 17.10
N GLN A 62 6.10 10.71 17.17
CA GLN A 62 5.79 11.41 18.42
C GLN A 62 4.45 10.98 19.01
N LYS A 63 3.41 10.85 18.17
CA LYS A 63 2.10 10.35 18.60
C LYS A 63 2.16 8.91 19.07
N ALA A 64 2.90 8.04 18.37
CA ALA A 64 3.14 6.67 18.80
C ALA A 64 3.79 6.61 20.20
N ARG A 65 4.84 7.40 20.44
CA ARG A 65 5.50 7.50 21.76
C ARG A 65 4.56 8.02 22.84
N LEU A 66 3.84 9.11 22.57
CA LEU A 66 2.83 9.67 23.47
C LEU A 66 1.65 8.74 23.73
N GLY A 67 1.39 7.80 22.81
CA GLY A 67 0.37 6.76 22.90
C GLY A 67 0.76 5.59 23.80
N GLY A 68 1.99 5.60 24.33
CA GLY A 68 2.52 4.57 25.22
C GLY A 68 3.35 3.51 24.51
N LEU A 69 3.56 3.61 23.20
CA LEU A 69 4.47 2.70 22.51
C LEU A 69 5.91 2.96 22.93
N ASN A 70 6.68 1.90 23.09
CA ASN A 70 8.14 1.96 23.28
C ASN A 70 8.91 1.41 22.07
N THR A 71 8.18 0.86 21.09
CA THR A 71 8.71 0.20 19.91
C THR A 71 7.78 0.50 18.73
N ILE A 72 8.31 0.55 17.51
CA ILE A 72 7.51 0.56 16.28
C ILE A 72 7.94 -0.59 15.37
N THR A 73 7.02 -0.98 14.50
CA THR A 73 7.27 -2.02 13.49
C THR A 73 7.08 -1.43 12.10
N THR A 74 7.93 -1.81 11.14
CA THR A 74 7.71 -1.45 9.73
C THR A 74 8.23 -2.52 8.79
N TYR A 75 7.52 -2.72 7.69
CA TYR A 75 8.00 -3.45 6.52
C TYR A 75 8.97 -2.63 5.66
N VAL A 76 9.68 -3.32 4.75
CA VAL A 76 10.51 -2.71 3.70
C VAL A 76 10.08 -3.25 2.32
N PRO A 77 9.26 -2.52 1.54
CA PRO A 77 8.71 -3.01 0.28
C PRO A 77 9.76 -2.98 -0.84
N TRP A 78 10.27 -4.15 -1.22
CA TRP A 78 11.27 -4.27 -2.29
C TRP A 78 10.78 -3.65 -3.61
N THR A 79 9.51 -3.87 -3.99
CA THR A 79 8.81 -3.23 -5.12
C THR A 79 9.05 -1.73 -5.19
N SER A 80 9.02 -1.04 -4.04
CA SER A 80 9.13 0.41 -4.00
C SER A 80 10.58 0.87 -4.07
N HIS A 81 11.50 0.14 -3.43
CA HIS A 81 12.92 0.47 -3.49
C HIS A 81 13.56 0.17 -4.83
N GLN A 82 13.07 -0.83 -5.56
CA GLN A 82 13.56 -1.20 -6.88
C GLN A 82 12.39 -1.48 -7.83
N HIS A 83 11.76 -0.39 -8.28
CA HIS A 83 10.58 -0.48 -9.13
C HIS A 83 10.84 -1.12 -10.50
N LEU A 84 12.05 -0.96 -11.05
CA LEU A 84 12.49 -1.53 -12.32
C LEU A 84 13.89 -2.14 -12.16
N PRO A 85 14.24 -3.21 -12.91
CA PRO A 85 15.51 -3.91 -12.73
C PRO A 85 16.71 -3.05 -13.13
N ALA A 86 16.51 -2.12 -14.07
CA ALA A 86 17.55 -1.19 -14.54
C ALA A 86 17.74 0.05 -13.64
N MET A 87 16.90 0.23 -12.61
CA MET A 87 17.00 1.37 -11.70
C MET A 87 17.86 1.03 -10.48
N ASP A 88 18.61 2.02 -10.02
CA ASP A 88 19.26 1.98 -8.72
C ASP A 88 18.21 1.91 -7.60
N PHE A 89 18.58 1.30 -6.48
CA PHE A 89 17.74 1.26 -5.29
C PHE A 89 17.48 2.67 -4.76
N ASN A 90 16.22 3.00 -4.51
CA ASN A 90 15.80 4.31 -4.06
C ASN A 90 15.62 4.35 -2.54
N TYR A 91 16.42 5.19 -1.88
CA TYR A 91 16.33 5.47 -0.44
C TYR A 91 16.15 6.97 -0.15
N LYS A 92 15.44 7.68 -1.02
CA LYS A 92 15.17 9.12 -0.91
C LYS A 92 13.68 9.38 -0.71
N GLY A 93 13.33 10.55 -0.18
CA GLY A 93 11.93 10.92 0.04
C GLY A 93 11.24 9.94 0.98
N ASN A 94 9.99 9.61 0.65
CA ASN A 94 9.18 8.61 1.36
C ASN A 94 9.76 7.19 1.35
N LEU A 95 10.85 6.92 0.62
CA LEU A 95 11.55 5.63 0.63
C LEU A 95 12.84 5.65 1.44
N ASN A 96 13.13 6.73 2.16
CA ASN A 96 14.30 6.82 3.02
C ASN A 96 14.08 6.11 4.38
N VAL A 97 14.11 4.78 4.36
CA VAL A 97 13.98 3.94 5.57
C VAL A 97 15.04 4.29 6.62
N PHE A 98 16.26 4.64 6.22
CA PHE A 98 17.33 4.99 7.16
C PHE A 98 17.02 6.26 7.96
N LYS A 99 16.47 7.28 7.30
CA LYS A 99 15.98 8.47 8.00
C LYS A 99 14.81 8.11 8.92
N PHE A 100 13.86 7.31 8.46
CA PHE A 100 12.75 6.88 9.30
C PHE A 100 13.22 6.15 10.58
N LEU A 101 14.18 5.22 10.46
CA LEU A 101 14.82 4.55 11.59
C LEU A 101 15.50 5.54 12.53
N LYS A 102 16.20 6.54 11.98
CA LYS A 102 16.83 7.58 12.78
C LYS A 102 15.81 8.43 13.54
N LEU A 103 14.70 8.82 12.91
CA LEU A 103 13.61 9.54 13.57
C LEU A 103 12.96 8.70 14.67
N ALA A 104 12.76 7.39 14.46
CA ALA A 104 12.26 6.50 15.50
C ALA A 104 13.20 6.49 16.72
N GLN A 105 14.50 6.37 16.49
CA GLN A 105 15.51 6.46 17.56
C GLN A 105 15.49 7.81 18.28
N ASP A 106 15.41 8.92 17.54
CA ASP A 106 15.39 10.28 18.10
C ASP A 106 14.11 10.55 18.90
N ASN A 107 13.04 9.78 18.66
CA ASN A 107 11.79 9.79 19.40
C ASN A 107 11.70 8.72 20.51
N ASP A 108 12.84 8.14 20.92
CA ASP A 108 12.90 7.13 21.98
C ASP A 108 12.03 5.91 21.70
N LEU A 109 12.02 5.47 20.43
CA LEU A 109 11.34 4.26 19.97
C LEU A 109 12.37 3.25 19.46
N LEU A 110 12.26 2.01 19.94
CA LEU A 110 12.95 0.87 19.35
C LEU A 110 12.25 0.45 18.05
N VAL A 111 12.92 -0.37 17.24
CA VAL A 111 12.38 -0.83 15.96
C VAL A 111 12.43 -2.35 15.85
N ILE A 112 11.29 -2.93 15.47
CA ILE A 112 11.20 -4.28 14.90
C ILE A 112 11.12 -4.10 13.38
N LEU A 113 12.13 -4.56 12.65
CA LEU A 113 12.16 -4.38 11.20
C LEU A 113 11.73 -5.66 10.49
N ARG A 114 10.89 -5.54 9.46
CA ARG A 114 10.42 -6.68 8.66
C ARG A 114 10.90 -6.51 7.21
N PRO A 115 12.18 -6.85 6.92
CA PRO A 115 12.81 -6.55 5.63
C PRO A 115 12.60 -7.65 4.57
N SER A 116 11.73 -8.63 4.85
CA SER A 116 11.46 -9.78 3.99
C SER A 116 11.15 -9.38 2.54
N PRO A 117 11.56 -10.17 1.52
CA PRO A 117 11.27 -9.85 0.13
C PRO A 117 9.76 -9.83 -0.16
N PHE A 118 9.01 -10.68 0.55
CA PHE A 118 7.56 -10.69 0.60
C PHE A 118 7.10 -10.14 1.96
N ILE A 119 6.15 -9.22 1.94
CA ILE A 119 5.62 -8.52 3.12
C ILE A 119 4.09 -8.56 3.23
N ASP A 120 3.39 -9.09 2.22
CA ASP A 120 1.94 -8.92 2.06
C ASP A 120 1.54 -7.43 2.14
N ALA A 121 1.10 -7.00 3.32
CA ALA A 121 0.78 -5.64 3.71
C ALA A 121 -0.27 -4.94 2.83
N GLU A 122 -1.10 -5.70 2.09
CA GLU A 122 -2.00 -5.16 1.06
C GLU A 122 -1.26 -4.25 0.06
N TRP A 123 0.00 -4.58 -0.21
CA TRP A 123 0.86 -3.85 -1.13
C TRP A 123 1.01 -4.64 -2.43
N ASP A 124 1.18 -3.95 -3.57
CA ASP A 124 1.26 -4.60 -4.89
C ASP A 124 2.23 -5.79 -4.87
N MET A 125 1.69 -6.97 -5.19
CA MET A 125 2.41 -8.25 -5.24
C MET A 125 3.12 -8.63 -3.93
N GLY A 126 2.60 -8.17 -2.79
CA GLY A 126 3.17 -8.41 -1.48
C GLY A 126 4.56 -7.80 -1.33
N GLY A 127 4.86 -6.73 -2.07
CA GLY A 127 6.16 -6.06 -2.04
C GLY A 127 7.26 -6.71 -2.90
N ILE A 128 6.97 -7.78 -3.64
CA ILE A 128 7.91 -8.33 -4.64
C ILE A 128 7.78 -7.56 -5.96
N PRO A 129 8.87 -7.03 -6.56
CA PRO A 129 8.78 -6.31 -7.81
C PRO A 129 8.30 -7.21 -8.95
N SER A 130 7.28 -6.75 -9.69
CA SER A 130 6.72 -7.49 -10.84
C SER A 130 7.74 -7.82 -11.93
N TRP A 131 8.85 -7.09 -12.03
CA TRP A 131 9.89 -7.38 -13.02
C TRP A 131 10.62 -8.69 -12.77
N VAL A 132 10.51 -9.25 -11.56
CA VAL A 132 10.98 -10.62 -11.27
C VAL A 132 10.31 -11.64 -12.21
N LEU A 133 9.07 -11.38 -12.64
CA LEU A 133 8.32 -12.21 -13.59
C LEU A 133 8.76 -12.02 -15.05
N TRP A 134 9.52 -10.96 -15.37
CA TRP A 134 9.90 -10.64 -16.76
C TRP A 134 11.07 -11.50 -17.24
N GLU A 135 11.95 -11.88 -16.32
CA GLU A 135 13.14 -12.67 -16.61
C GLU A 135 12.78 -14.15 -16.78
N ASN A 136 11.88 -14.67 -15.95
CA ASN A 136 11.38 -16.03 -16.03
C ASN A 136 9.87 -16.08 -15.71
N PRO A 137 8.99 -16.38 -16.70
CA PRO A 137 7.55 -16.44 -16.48
C PRO A 137 7.10 -17.65 -15.64
N ASP A 138 7.96 -18.67 -15.49
CA ASP A 138 7.70 -19.89 -14.71
C ASP A 138 8.32 -19.83 -13.31
N ILE A 139 8.84 -18.66 -12.90
CA ILE A 139 9.52 -18.47 -11.63
C ILE A 139 8.61 -18.79 -10.44
N LYS A 140 9.10 -19.61 -9.50
CA LYS A 140 8.36 -19.94 -8.29
C LYS A 140 8.75 -19.00 -7.16
N LEU A 141 7.96 -17.95 -7.00
CA LEU A 141 8.12 -16.99 -5.90
C LEU A 141 8.03 -17.70 -4.54
N ARG A 142 8.72 -17.14 -3.55
CA ARG A 142 8.70 -17.63 -2.15
C ARG A 142 9.06 -19.11 -2.02
N SER A 143 10.05 -19.57 -2.79
CA SER A 143 10.51 -20.95 -2.80
C SER A 143 12.03 -21.04 -3.02
N SER A 144 12.59 -22.26 -3.01
CA SER A 144 14.00 -22.51 -3.31
C SER A 144 14.37 -22.39 -4.79
N ASP A 145 13.50 -21.84 -5.62
CA ASP A 145 13.79 -21.50 -7.01
C ASP A 145 15.07 -20.64 -7.10
N LEU A 146 16.01 -21.06 -7.95
CA LEU A 146 17.32 -20.44 -8.05
C LEU A 146 17.25 -19.03 -8.66
N ASP A 147 16.34 -18.79 -9.61
CA ASP A 147 16.18 -17.47 -10.22
C ASP A 147 15.59 -16.50 -9.19
N TYR A 148 14.60 -16.96 -8.42
CA TYR A 148 14.01 -16.14 -7.35
C TYR A 148 15.05 -15.83 -6.26
N ASN A 149 15.75 -16.86 -5.77
CA ASN A 149 16.77 -16.69 -4.74
C ASN A 149 17.94 -15.82 -5.20
N TYR A 150 18.31 -15.86 -6.47
CA TYR A 150 19.29 -14.95 -7.03
C TYR A 150 18.87 -13.48 -6.90
N HIS A 151 17.62 -13.15 -7.23
CA HIS A 151 17.11 -11.78 -7.09
C HIS A 151 16.97 -11.36 -5.62
N VAL A 152 16.52 -12.27 -4.74
CA VAL A 152 16.44 -12.01 -3.30
C VAL A 152 17.82 -11.77 -2.69
N ALA A 153 18.83 -12.57 -3.05
CA ALA A 153 20.20 -12.38 -2.58
C ALA A 153 20.71 -10.98 -2.94
N ARG A 154 20.48 -10.54 -4.18
CA ARG A 154 20.87 -9.19 -4.64
C ARG A 154 20.16 -8.07 -3.89
N TRP A 155 18.88 -8.24 -3.59
CA TRP A 155 18.14 -7.29 -2.76
C TRP A 155 18.76 -7.18 -1.36
N TYR A 156 19.06 -8.32 -0.74
CA TYR A 156 19.65 -8.37 0.60
C TYR A 156 21.10 -7.88 0.64
N ASP A 157 21.91 -8.18 -0.37
CA ASP A 157 23.28 -7.68 -0.52
C ASP A 157 23.33 -6.15 -0.60
N GLU A 158 22.28 -5.51 -1.12
CA GLU A 158 22.16 -4.06 -1.12
C GLU A 158 21.63 -3.51 0.21
N LEU A 159 20.51 -4.05 0.71
CA LEU A 159 19.80 -3.48 1.86
C LEU A 159 20.52 -3.75 3.19
N LEU A 160 20.89 -5.01 3.45
CA LEU A 160 21.28 -5.45 4.79
C LEU A 160 22.57 -4.79 5.28
N PRO A 161 23.65 -4.64 4.48
CA PRO A 161 24.85 -3.93 4.93
C PRO A 161 24.56 -2.49 5.38
N ARG A 162 23.59 -1.82 4.76
CA ARG A 162 23.19 -0.44 5.10
C ARG A 162 22.37 -0.37 6.40
N LEU A 163 21.71 -1.46 6.79
CA LEU A 163 20.97 -1.58 8.05
C LEU A 163 21.88 -1.90 9.24
N LYS A 164 23.10 -2.41 9.01
CA LYS A 164 24.02 -2.81 10.08
C LYS A 164 24.29 -1.70 11.13
N PRO A 165 24.49 -0.42 10.78
CA PRO A 165 24.66 0.65 11.78
C PRO A 165 23.40 0.90 12.62
N PHE A 166 22.23 0.48 12.16
CA PHE A 166 20.95 0.68 12.85
C PHE A 166 20.61 -0.46 13.82
N LEU A 167 21.40 -1.53 13.87
CA LEU A 167 21.23 -2.58 14.87
C LEU A 167 21.44 -2.04 16.27
N TYR A 168 20.66 -2.54 17.23
CA TYR A 168 20.70 -2.12 18.63
C TYR A 168 22.11 -2.29 19.23
N SER A 169 22.78 -3.41 18.92
CA SER A 169 24.16 -3.70 19.32
C SER A 169 25.19 -2.75 18.71
N ASN A 170 24.89 -2.13 17.57
CA ASN A 170 25.75 -1.14 16.90
C ASN A 170 25.34 0.31 17.20
N GLY A 171 24.43 0.53 18.15
CA GLY A 171 24.03 1.86 18.57
C GLY A 171 22.73 2.39 17.95
N GLY A 172 22.09 1.66 17.03
CA GLY A 172 20.82 2.05 16.42
C GLY A 172 19.57 1.55 17.16
N PRO A 173 18.36 1.67 16.60
CA PRO A 173 17.13 1.29 17.29
C PRO A 173 16.65 -0.15 17.01
N ILE A 174 17.22 -0.87 16.05
CA ILE A 174 16.67 -2.17 15.59
C ILE A 174 17.01 -3.29 16.58
N ILE A 175 15.99 -3.80 17.28
CA ILE A 175 16.12 -4.86 18.28
C ILE A 175 15.88 -6.27 17.74
N SER A 176 15.06 -6.41 16.70
CA SER A 176 14.79 -7.69 16.05
C SER A 176 14.43 -7.53 14.58
N MET A 177 14.58 -8.62 13.82
CA MET A 177 14.17 -8.67 12.41
C MET A 177 13.38 -9.93 12.08
N GLN A 178 12.35 -9.77 11.25
CA GLN A 178 11.56 -10.90 10.77
C GLN A 178 12.22 -11.63 9.60
N VAL A 179 12.07 -12.95 9.56
CA VAL A 179 12.40 -13.82 8.44
C VAL A 179 11.11 -14.24 7.73
N GLU A 180 10.98 -13.90 6.45
CA GLU A 180 9.75 -14.11 5.66
C GLU A 180 8.52 -13.41 6.28
N ASN A 181 7.31 -13.76 5.86
CA ASN A 181 6.04 -13.24 6.34
C ASN A 181 4.91 -14.25 6.15
N GLU A 182 4.37 -14.81 7.24
CA GLU A 182 3.27 -15.78 7.21
C GLU A 182 3.50 -16.90 6.19
N TYR A 183 4.72 -17.43 6.17
CA TYR A 183 5.10 -18.43 5.18
C TYR A 183 4.30 -19.72 5.34
N GLY A 184 3.92 -20.04 6.58
CA GLY A 184 3.11 -21.20 6.90
C GLY A 184 1.74 -21.23 6.22
N SER A 185 1.19 -20.07 5.85
CA SER A 185 -0.09 -19.96 5.16
C SER A 185 -0.03 -20.33 3.67
N VAL A 186 1.18 -20.47 3.11
CA VAL A 186 1.39 -20.69 1.66
C VAL A 186 2.33 -21.86 1.32
N GLY A 187 3.22 -22.22 2.23
CA GLY A 187 4.33 -23.10 1.89
C GLY A 187 5.03 -23.71 3.09
N CYS A 188 5.88 -24.69 2.81
CA CYS A 188 6.64 -25.43 3.81
C CYS A 188 8.09 -25.69 3.37
N ASP A 189 8.61 -24.91 2.41
CA ASP A 189 10.00 -24.99 1.95
C ASP A 189 10.97 -24.41 2.99
N LYS A 190 11.49 -25.28 3.85
CA LYS A 190 12.47 -24.92 4.89
C LYS A 190 13.85 -24.55 4.33
N ASN A 191 14.17 -24.94 3.09
CA ASN A 191 15.44 -24.55 2.48
C ASN A 191 15.40 -23.07 2.11
N TYR A 192 14.30 -22.60 1.53
CA TYR A 192 14.07 -21.19 1.24
C TYR A 192 14.11 -20.32 2.50
N THR A 193 13.34 -20.66 3.53
CA THR A 193 13.30 -19.84 4.74
C THR A 193 14.61 -19.89 5.55
N SER A 194 15.33 -21.01 5.52
CA SER A 194 16.70 -21.09 6.07
C SER A 194 17.69 -20.25 5.26
N PHE A 195 17.58 -20.23 3.94
CA PHE A 195 18.39 -19.37 3.07
C PHE A 195 18.21 -17.88 3.43
N LEU A 196 16.96 -17.41 3.65
CA LEU A 196 16.71 -16.04 4.10
C LEU A 196 17.35 -15.73 5.47
N ARG A 197 17.19 -16.64 6.45
CA ARG A 197 17.83 -16.53 7.76
C ARG A 197 19.35 -16.42 7.62
N ASP A 198 19.94 -17.25 6.76
CA ASP A 198 21.39 -17.32 6.61
C ASP A 198 21.94 -16.07 5.92
N LEU A 199 21.22 -15.48 4.96
CA LEU A 199 21.58 -14.17 4.41
C LEU A 199 21.51 -13.05 5.47
N LEU A 200 20.46 -13.03 6.30
CA LEU A 200 20.35 -12.08 7.41
C LEU A 200 21.53 -12.19 8.37
N ARG A 201 21.87 -13.42 8.80
CA ARG A 201 23.01 -13.68 9.68
C ARG A 201 24.36 -13.36 9.03
N HIS A 202 24.51 -13.67 7.74
CA HIS A 202 25.73 -13.39 6.99
C HIS A 202 26.05 -11.89 7.01
N HIS A 203 25.06 -11.04 6.75
CA HIS A 203 25.25 -9.59 6.67
C HIS A 203 25.23 -8.88 8.03
N LEU A 204 24.36 -9.32 8.95
CA LEU A 204 24.05 -8.60 10.19
C LEU A 204 24.68 -9.22 11.45
N GLY A 205 25.20 -10.44 11.36
CA GLY A 205 25.76 -11.19 12.48
C GLY A 205 24.74 -12.10 13.17
N ASN A 206 25.22 -12.92 14.10
CA ASN A 206 24.42 -13.96 14.78
C ASN A 206 23.68 -13.46 16.03
N ASP A 207 24.05 -12.28 16.56
CA ASP A 207 23.51 -11.77 17.82
C ASP A 207 22.14 -11.09 17.66
N LEU A 208 21.73 -10.77 16.43
CA LEU A 208 20.43 -10.18 16.14
C LEU A 208 19.31 -11.20 16.39
N VAL A 209 18.32 -10.83 17.20
CA VAL A 209 17.12 -11.65 17.37
C VAL A 209 16.34 -11.69 16.05
N LEU A 210 16.31 -12.88 15.45
CA LEU A 210 15.46 -13.17 14.31
C LEU A 210 14.17 -13.85 14.79
N PHE A 211 13.05 -13.52 14.15
CA PHE A 211 11.76 -14.16 14.42
C PHE A 211 10.98 -14.47 13.13
N THR A 212 9.98 -15.35 13.20
CA THR A 212 8.94 -15.54 12.17
C THR A 212 7.58 -15.11 12.71
N ASN A 213 6.66 -14.74 11.84
CA ASN A 213 5.27 -14.46 12.19
C ASN A 213 4.37 -15.30 11.28
N ASP A 214 3.44 -16.04 11.88
CA ASP A 214 2.46 -16.87 11.16
C ASP A 214 1.11 -16.86 11.90
N GLY A 215 0.00 -16.92 11.18
CA GLY A 215 -1.33 -17.01 11.78
C GLY A 215 -1.43 -18.11 12.82
N ALA A 216 -2.20 -17.86 13.89
CA ALA A 216 -2.25 -18.69 15.11
C ALA A 216 -2.96 -20.06 14.94
N ALA A 217 -2.44 -20.90 14.04
CA ALA A 217 -2.87 -22.27 13.75
C ALA A 217 -1.65 -23.22 13.68
N ASP A 218 -1.81 -24.46 14.16
CA ASP A 218 -0.70 -25.42 14.25
C ASP A 218 -0.05 -25.74 12.88
N PRO A 219 -0.80 -25.90 11.77
CA PRO A 219 -0.20 -26.11 10.45
C PRO A 219 0.67 -24.93 10.01
N ASN A 220 0.19 -23.70 10.23
CA ASN A 220 0.88 -22.48 9.80
C ASN A 220 2.19 -22.34 10.58
N LEU A 221 2.17 -22.42 11.91
CA LEU A 221 3.40 -22.38 12.72
C LEU A 221 4.37 -23.52 12.42
N LYS A 222 3.88 -24.73 12.14
CA LYS A 222 4.72 -25.87 11.75
C LYS A 222 5.49 -25.58 10.46
N CYS A 223 4.84 -24.97 9.47
CA CYS A 223 5.44 -24.73 8.16
C CYS A 223 6.16 -23.37 8.04
N GLY A 224 5.76 -22.37 8.81
CA GLY A 224 6.37 -21.05 8.83
C GLY A 224 7.60 -20.92 9.73
N SER A 225 7.65 -21.67 10.85
CA SER A 225 8.80 -21.63 11.78
C SER A 225 10.15 -21.93 11.11
N VAL A 226 11.19 -21.20 11.47
CA VAL A 226 12.55 -21.41 10.93
C VAL A 226 13.48 -21.94 12.03
N PRO A 227 14.29 -22.99 11.78
CA PRO A 227 15.22 -23.48 12.78
C PRO A 227 16.17 -22.40 13.30
N GLY A 228 16.26 -22.28 14.63
CA GLY A 228 17.13 -21.29 15.31
C GLY A 228 16.64 -19.84 15.23
N VAL A 229 15.36 -19.63 14.92
CA VAL A 229 14.66 -18.34 14.85
C VAL A 229 13.43 -18.45 15.78
N LEU A 230 13.09 -17.36 16.49
CA LEU A 230 11.94 -17.35 17.40
C LEU A 230 10.63 -17.45 16.60
N ALA A 231 9.80 -18.45 16.85
CA ALA A 231 8.48 -18.54 16.21
C ALA A 231 7.50 -17.64 16.96
N THR A 232 6.83 -16.72 16.27
CA THR A 232 5.78 -15.87 16.84
C THR A 232 4.51 -16.01 16.01
N LEU A 233 3.41 -15.42 16.45
CA LEU A 233 2.13 -15.54 15.78
C LEU A 233 1.37 -14.23 15.71
N ASP A 234 0.31 -14.22 14.91
CA ASP A 234 -0.65 -13.13 14.81
C ASP A 234 -2.09 -13.61 15.00
N PHE A 235 -2.93 -12.70 15.50
CA PHE A 235 -4.36 -12.91 15.69
C PHE A 235 -5.09 -11.60 16.03
N GLY A 236 -6.39 -11.58 15.77
CA GLY A 236 -7.26 -10.44 16.09
C GLY A 236 -7.68 -10.37 17.56
N PRO A 237 -8.60 -9.46 17.90
CA PRO A 237 -9.20 -9.40 19.23
C PRO A 237 -10.08 -10.63 19.49
N GLU A 238 -9.69 -11.44 20.48
CA GLU A 238 -10.41 -12.66 20.87
C GLU A 238 -10.70 -12.66 22.40
N PRO A 239 -11.62 -13.51 22.89
CA PRO A 239 -11.79 -13.74 24.33
C PRO A 239 -10.52 -14.30 24.98
N LEU A 240 -10.34 -14.06 26.29
CA LEU A 240 -9.16 -14.50 27.06
C LEU A 240 -8.87 -16.01 26.92
N SER A 241 -9.89 -16.86 26.80
CA SER A 241 -9.71 -18.30 26.62
C SER A 241 -8.98 -18.64 25.33
N GLU A 242 -9.34 -17.98 24.22
CA GLU A 242 -8.72 -18.20 22.91
C GLU A 242 -7.31 -17.61 22.89
N ILE A 243 -7.11 -16.41 23.45
CA ILE A 243 -5.78 -15.80 23.59
C ILE A 243 -4.80 -16.75 24.30
N LYS A 244 -5.24 -17.43 25.38
CA LYS A 244 -4.43 -18.44 26.08
C LYS A 244 -4.08 -19.61 25.17
N LEU A 245 -5.05 -20.12 24.40
CA LEU A 245 -4.80 -21.19 23.44
C LEU A 245 -3.81 -20.78 22.35
N ARG A 246 -3.86 -19.54 21.86
CA ARG A 246 -2.89 -19.02 20.89
C ARG A 246 -1.48 -19.03 21.49
N PHE A 247 -1.29 -18.49 22.69
CA PHE A 247 0.03 -18.45 23.33
C PHE A 247 0.54 -19.83 23.79
N ASP A 248 -0.34 -20.76 24.15
CA ASP A 248 0.03 -22.16 24.39
C ASP A 248 0.56 -22.83 23.10
N LEU A 249 -0.02 -22.46 21.96
CA LEU A 249 0.44 -22.91 20.65
C LEU A 249 1.80 -22.30 20.27
N GLU A 250 2.02 -21.00 20.50
CA GLU A 250 3.33 -20.34 20.33
C GLU A 250 4.42 -21.05 21.17
N ARG A 251 4.10 -21.33 22.44
CA ARG A 251 4.97 -22.08 23.37
C ARG A 251 5.37 -23.44 22.81
N LYS A 252 4.40 -24.19 22.27
CA LYS A 252 4.64 -25.52 21.69
C LYS A 252 5.70 -25.46 20.59
N HIS A 253 5.66 -24.44 19.73
CA HIS A 253 6.61 -24.27 18.62
C HIS A 253 7.96 -23.66 19.02
N ASN A 254 8.08 -23.19 20.26
CA ASN A 254 9.35 -22.72 20.86
C ASN A 254 9.87 -23.65 21.98
N ASN A 255 9.62 -24.97 21.88
CA ASN A 255 10.07 -25.97 22.85
C ASN A 255 9.64 -25.68 24.30
N GLY A 256 8.48 -25.06 24.47
CA GLY A 256 7.91 -24.67 25.78
C GLY A 256 8.55 -23.42 26.41
N LYS A 257 9.51 -22.76 25.76
CA LYS A 257 10.33 -21.67 26.31
C LYS A 257 10.25 -20.39 25.46
N GLY A 258 10.68 -19.25 26.02
CA GLY A 258 10.72 -17.95 25.32
C GLY A 258 9.60 -16.97 25.70
N PRO A 259 9.66 -15.70 25.24
CA PRO A 259 8.63 -14.69 25.46
C PRO A 259 7.36 -15.00 24.67
N LEU A 260 6.21 -14.56 25.18
CA LEU A 260 4.96 -14.56 24.42
C LEU A 260 4.93 -13.35 23.49
N VAL A 261 4.58 -13.55 22.22
CA VAL A 261 4.59 -12.50 21.19
C VAL A 261 3.37 -12.61 20.27
N CYS A 262 2.56 -11.56 20.25
CA CYS A 262 1.61 -11.29 19.17
C CYS A 262 2.25 -10.27 18.22
N SER A 263 2.79 -10.76 17.10
CA SER A 263 3.55 -9.98 16.12
C SER A 263 2.65 -9.16 15.18
N GLU A 264 1.37 -9.50 15.06
CA GLU A 264 0.33 -8.63 14.50
C GLU A 264 -0.98 -8.81 15.28
N PHE A 265 -1.32 -7.79 16.06
CA PHE A 265 -2.61 -7.67 16.75
C PHE A 265 -3.49 -6.68 16.01
N TYR A 266 -4.60 -7.13 15.45
CA TYR A 266 -5.41 -6.36 14.50
C TYR A 266 -6.48 -5.48 15.18
N PRO A 267 -6.32 -4.14 15.32
CA PRO A 267 -7.31 -3.28 15.96
C PRO A 267 -8.45 -2.86 15.03
N GLY A 268 -8.32 -3.18 13.74
CA GLY A 268 -9.21 -2.90 12.62
C GLY A 268 -8.85 -3.86 11.49
N TRP A 269 -9.15 -3.52 10.24
CA TRP A 269 -8.88 -4.41 9.10
C TRP A 269 -8.73 -3.64 7.79
N LEU A 270 -8.17 -4.30 6.77
CA LEU A 270 -8.08 -3.78 5.41
C LEU A 270 -9.46 -3.68 4.74
N ASP A 271 -9.57 -2.80 3.74
CA ASP A 271 -10.76 -2.66 2.91
C ASP A 271 -10.56 -3.18 1.48
N HIS A 272 -11.67 -3.34 0.79
CA HIS A 272 -11.74 -3.59 -0.65
C HIS A 272 -12.75 -2.63 -1.28
N TRP A 273 -12.50 -2.20 -2.52
CA TRP A 273 -13.54 -1.52 -3.29
C TRP A 273 -14.80 -2.40 -3.36
N GLN A 274 -15.98 -1.77 -3.42
CA GLN A 274 -17.31 -2.38 -3.40
C GLN A 274 -17.75 -3.02 -2.08
N LYS A 275 -16.86 -3.21 -1.08
CA LYS A 275 -17.22 -3.80 0.21
C LYS A 275 -17.32 -2.73 1.30
N PRO A 276 -18.16 -2.91 2.34
CA PRO A 276 -18.24 -1.97 3.45
C PRO A 276 -16.90 -1.77 4.16
N HIS A 277 -16.64 -0.55 4.62
CA HIS A 277 -15.46 -0.22 5.43
C HIS A 277 -15.42 -1.05 6.72
N ASN A 278 -14.28 -1.69 6.98
CA ASN A 278 -14.08 -2.54 8.15
C ASN A 278 -13.79 -1.68 9.39
N LYS A 279 -14.46 -2.01 10.49
CA LYS A 279 -14.30 -1.31 11.78
C LYS A 279 -14.05 -2.32 12.90
N GLY A 280 -13.05 -2.05 13.74
CA GLY A 280 -12.76 -2.79 14.97
C GLY A 280 -13.32 -2.05 16.19
N LYS A 281 -14.18 -2.71 16.96
CA LYS A 281 -14.80 -2.11 18.16
C LYS A 281 -13.74 -1.79 19.21
N THR A 282 -13.60 -0.52 19.57
CA THR A 282 -12.62 -0.01 20.55
C THR A 282 -12.56 -0.83 21.83
N THR A 283 -13.71 -1.15 22.43
CA THR A 283 -13.78 -1.90 23.69
C THR A 283 -13.28 -3.33 23.57
N VAL A 284 -13.54 -4.01 22.44
CA VAL A 284 -13.09 -5.38 22.19
C VAL A 284 -11.56 -5.38 22.03
N VAL A 285 -11.04 -4.44 21.24
CA VAL A 285 -9.60 -4.24 21.01
C VAL A 285 -8.88 -3.95 22.33
N SER A 286 -9.36 -2.97 23.10
CA SER A 286 -8.70 -2.58 24.36
C SER A 286 -8.75 -3.69 25.42
N THR A 287 -9.80 -4.52 25.43
CA THR A 287 -9.94 -5.66 26.37
C THR A 287 -9.00 -6.79 25.98
N ALA A 288 -8.91 -7.16 24.70
CA ALA A 288 -7.96 -8.17 24.24
C ALA A 288 -6.51 -7.73 24.50
N LEU A 289 -6.18 -6.46 24.26
CA LEU A 289 -4.87 -5.90 24.60
C LEU A 289 -4.57 -5.99 26.10
N ASP A 290 -5.53 -5.64 26.96
CA ASP A 290 -5.40 -5.75 28.43
C ASP A 290 -5.05 -7.18 28.86
N ASN A 291 -5.79 -8.16 28.34
CA ASN A 291 -5.57 -9.58 28.59
C ASN A 291 -4.14 -10.02 28.19
N MET A 292 -3.67 -9.62 27.01
CA MET A 292 -2.32 -9.96 26.55
C MET A 292 -1.23 -9.32 27.42
N LEU A 293 -1.40 -8.03 27.79
CA LEU A 293 -0.43 -7.33 28.63
C LEU A 293 -0.41 -7.86 30.07
N GLU A 294 -1.56 -8.28 30.62
CA GLU A 294 -1.65 -8.96 31.92
C GLU A 294 -0.90 -10.28 31.93
N MET A 295 -0.96 -11.03 30.82
CA MET A 295 -0.20 -12.27 30.63
C MET A 295 1.31 -12.03 30.44
N GLY A 296 1.76 -10.78 30.35
CA GLY A 296 3.16 -10.43 30.11
C GLY A 296 3.60 -10.57 28.66
N ALA A 297 2.65 -10.71 27.71
CA ALA A 297 2.96 -10.82 26.29
C ALA A 297 3.49 -9.51 25.71
N ASN A 298 4.32 -9.64 24.67
CA ASN A 298 4.73 -8.54 23.82
C ASN A 298 3.73 -8.44 22.67
N VAL A 299 3.35 -7.23 22.30
CA VAL A 299 2.27 -7.03 21.32
C VAL A 299 2.70 -5.96 20.32
N ASN A 300 2.51 -6.23 19.03
CA ASN A 300 2.58 -5.25 17.97
C ASN A 300 1.17 -4.98 17.41
N ILE A 301 0.68 -3.75 17.55
CA ILE A 301 -0.63 -3.35 17.05
C ILE A 301 -0.52 -3.09 15.54
N TYR A 302 -1.13 -3.95 14.72
CA TYR A 302 -1.11 -3.89 13.26
C TYR A 302 -2.50 -3.54 12.70
N MET A 303 -2.79 -2.33 12.23
CA MET A 303 -1.95 -1.14 12.15
C MET A 303 -2.12 -0.22 13.36
N TYR A 304 -1.04 0.47 13.74
CA TYR A 304 -1.15 1.61 14.66
C TYR A 304 -1.43 2.92 13.91
N HIS A 305 -0.78 3.07 12.75
CA HIS A 305 -1.06 4.09 11.75
C HIS A 305 -0.94 3.44 10.37
N GLY A 306 -2.05 3.33 9.64
CA GLY A 306 -2.04 2.70 8.33
C GLY A 306 -1.59 3.64 7.21
N GLY A 307 -2.19 4.82 7.10
CA GLY A 307 -1.83 5.84 6.11
C GLY A 307 -2.50 5.65 4.75
N THR A 308 -1.77 5.92 3.66
CA THR A 308 -2.31 5.92 2.29
C THR A 308 -1.46 5.07 1.35
N SER A 309 -2.10 4.24 0.54
CA SER A 309 -1.46 3.54 -0.58
C SER A 309 -1.44 4.44 -1.82
N PHE A 310 -0.59 5.47 -1.79
CA PHE A 310 -0.48 6.45 -2.89
C PHE A 310 -0.16 5.80 -4.24
N GLY A 311 -0.64 6.41 -5.32
CA GLY A 311 -0.35 5.98 -6.68
C GLY A 311 -0.95 4.62 -7.03
N TYR A 312 -0.10 3.69 -7.46
CA TYR A 312 -0.52 2.39 -8.00
C TYR A 312 -0.29 1.21 -7.05
N MET A 313 0.22 1.47 -5.85
CA MET A 313 0.85 0.44 -5.02
C MET A 313 -0.11 -0.32 -4.09
N ALA A 314 -1.39 0.05 -4.06
CA ALA A 314 -2.40 -0.78 -3.41
C ALA A 314 -2.44 -2.16 -4.07
N GLY A 315 -2.38 -3.22 -3.26
CA GLY A 315 -2.52 -4.60 -3.71
C GLY A 315 -3.98 -5.02 -3.91
N ALA A 316 -4.17 -6.33 -3.97
CA ALA A 316 -5.48 -6.96 -4.05
C ALA A 316 -5.49 -8.30 -3.27
N ASN A 317 -6.67 -8.84 -3.00
CA ASN A 317 -6.83 -10.19 -2.48
C ASN A 317 -7.72 -11.04 -3.37
N LEU A 318 -7.77 -12.33 -3.07
CA LEU A 318 -8.78 -13.24 -3.59
C LEU A 318 -9.71 -13.68 -2.45
N ASP A 319 -11.01 -13.55 -2.67
CA ASP A 319 -12.07 -14.16 -1.84
C ASP A 319 -12.70 -15.30 -2.66
N GLY A 320 -12.14 -16.51 -2.50
CA GLY A 320 -12.37 -17.60 -3.45
C GLY A 320 -11.80 -17.24 -4.82
N ASP A 321 -12.63 -17.20 -5.85
CA ASP A 321 -12.24 -16.78 -7.21
C ASP A 321 -12.47 -15.27 -7.46
N MET A 322 -13.03 -14.53 -6.49
CA MET A 322 -13.33 -13.10 -6.62
C MET A 322 -12.07 -12.27 -6.42
N TYR A 323 -11.77 -11.39 -7.38
CA TYR A 323 -10.65 -10.47 -7.30
C TYR A 323 -11.06 -9.15 -6.64
N ASP A 324 -10.48 -8.88 -5.47
CA ASP A 324 -10.84 -7.75 -4.62
C ASP A 324 -9.66 -6.75 -4.50
N PRO A 325 -9.66 -5.65 -5.30
CA PRO A 325 -8.63 -4.63 -5.20
C PRO A 325 -8.79 -3.77 -3.93
N CYS A 326 -7.70 -3.53 -3.23
CA CYS A 326 -7.69 -2.63 -2.07
C CYS A 326 -7.89 -1.16 -2.49
N PRO A 327 -8.54 -0.33 -1.66
CA PRO A 327 -8.68 1.09 -1.92
C PRO A 327 -7.38 1.86 -1.69
N THR A 328 -7.42 3.15 -2.03
CA THR A 328 -6.28 4.06 -1.87
C THR A 328 -6.03 4.35 -0.39
N SER A 329 -7.11 4.58 0.37
CA SER A 329 -7.02 4.71 1.82
C SER A 329 -6.52 3.41 2.42
N TYR A 330 -5.58 3.52 3.35
CA TYR A 330 -5.19 2.44 4.23
C TYR A 330 -5.40 2.89 5.68
N ASP A 331 -6.52 3.58 5.96
CA ASP A 331 -6.90 4.05 7.30
C ASP A 331 -6.94 2.89 8.31
N TYR A 332 -7.42 1.72 7.86
CA TYR A 332 -7.46 0.46 8.60
C TYR A 332 -8.39 0.48 9.83
N ASP A 333 -9.11 1.57 10.08
CA ASP A 333 -9.70 1.87 11.39
C ASP A 333 -8.62 1.77 12.50
N ALA A 334 -7.42 2.25 12.19
CA ALA A 334 -6.29 2.21 13.10
C ALA A 334 -6.45 3.22 14.27
N PRO A 335 -5.69 3.06 15.37
CA PRO A 335 -5.63 4.03 16.45
C PRO A 335 -5.35 5.46 15.96
N LEU A 336 -4.44 5.62 15.00
CA LEU A 336 -4.25 6.86 14.24
C LEU A 336 -4.90 6.73 12.87
N THR A 337 -5.73 7.70 12.50
CA THR A 337 -6.41 7.74 11.18
C THR A 337 -5.42 7.84 10.02
N GLU A 338 -5.88 7.73 8.77
CA GLU A 338 -5.07 7.96 7.57
C GLU A 338 -4.27 9.29 7.60
N ALA A 339 -4.85 10.36 8.15
CA ALA A 339 -4.19 11.66 8.32
C ALA A 339 -3.33 11.77 9.60
N GLY A 340 -3.25 10.69 10.38
CA GLY A 340 -2.49 10.56 11.62
C GLY A 340 -3.18 11.20 12.83
N ASP A 341 -4.51 11.36 12.84
CA ASP A 341 -5.22 11.93 13.99
C ASP A 341 -5.50 10.86 15.06
N PRO A 342 -5.34 11.16 16.37
CA PRO A 342 -5.70 10.23 17.43
C PRO A 342 -7.21 10.02 17.52
N THR A 343 -7.65 8.76 17.51
CA THR A 343 -9.05 8.34 17.65
C THR A 343 -9.42 8.03 19.11
N GLU A 344 -10.69 7.73 19.38
CA GLU A 344 -11.10 7.14 20.66
C GLU A 344 -10.35 5.84 20.97
N LYS A 345 -10.04 5.05 19.93
CA LYS A 345 -9.28 3.80 20.04
C LYS A 345 -7.84 4.04 20.48
N TYR A 346 -7.20 5.11 19.99
CA TYR A 346 -5.88 5.54 20.47
C TYR A 346 -5.88 5.82 21.98
N PHE A 347 -6.87 6.57 22.47
CA PHE A 347 -6.92 6.91 23.90
C PHE A 347 -7.24 5.70 24.79
N ALA A 348 -8.09 4.79 24.30
CA ALA A 348 -8.37 3.52 25.00
C ALA A 348 -7.11 2.64 25.09
N ILE A 349 -6.39 2.46 23.98
CA ILE A 349 -5.13 1.71 23.94
C ILE A 349 -4.08 2.35 24.87
N LYS A 350 -3.89 3.67 24.80
CA LYS A 350 -2.98 4.41 25.69
C LYS A 350 -3.30 4.14 27.17
N SER A 351 -4.59 4.18 27.52
CA SER A 351 -5.05 3.93 28.89
C SER A 351 -4.81 2.49 29.33
N THR A 352 -5.00 1.51 28.43
CA THR A 352 -4.67 0.09 28.69
C THR A 352 -3.18 -0.09 28.93
N ILE A 353 -2.32 0.48 28.10
CA ILE A 353 -0.85 0.38 28.24
C ILE A 353 -0.37 0.98 29.58
N ALA A 354 -0.95 2.13 29.97
CA ALA A 354 -0.58 2.84 31.20
C ALA A 354 -0.82 2.05 32.49
N LYS A 355 -1.60 0.95 32.45
CA LYS A 355 -1.77 0.04 33.59
C LYS A 355 -0.51 -0.78 33.88
N TYR A 356 0.36 -0.98 32.88
CA TYR A 356 1.46 -1.95 32.94
C TYR A 356 2.84 -1.35 32.71
N MET A 357 2.93 -0.12 32.20
CA MET A 357 4.19 0.59 31.97
C MET A 357 3.98 2.10 32.03
N GLU A 358 5.08 2.83 32.22
CA GLU A 358 5.05 4.29 32.23
C GLU A 358 4.72 4.84 30.84
N VAL A 359 3.74 5.73 30.79
CA VAL A 359 3.25 6.36 29.56
C VAL A 359 3.27 7.87 29.72
N PRO A 360 3.72 8.65 28.72
CA PRO A 360 3.68 10.11 28.76
C PRO A 360 2.28 10.65 29.08
N LYS A 361 2.21 11.63 29.98
CA LYS A 361 0.93 12.23 30.42
C LYS A 361 0.33 13.14 29.36
N GLU A 362 1.17 13.70 28.50
CA GLU A 362 0.81 14.59 27.41
C GLU A 362 -0.04 13.83 26.37
N ASN A 363 -1.08 14.49 25.87
CA ASN A 363 -1.89 13.98 24.77
C ASN A 363 -1.59 14.74 23.49
N PRO A 364 -1.52 14.06 22.33
CA PRO A 364 -1.34 14.74 21.06
C PRO A 364 -2.58 15.55 20.67
N VAL A 365 -2.35 16.58 19.87
CA VAL A 365 -3.41 17.45 19.35
C VAL A 365 -3.93 16.91 18.00
N VAL A 366 -5.25 16.86 17.85
CA VAL A 366 -5.93 16.60 16.57
C VAL A 366 -5.77 17.84 15.69
N LYS A 367 -5.21 17.68 14.49
CA LYS A 367 -5.00 18.82 13.58
C LYS A 367 -6.27 19.11 12.81
N ARG A 368 -6.69 20.38 12.76
CA ARG A 368 -7.80 20.82 11.91
C ARG A 368 -7.50 20.53 10.42
N LYS A 369 -8.56 20.21 9.68
CA LYS A 369 -8.53 20.01 8.23
C LYS A 369 -9.19 21.21 7.54
N ALA A 370 -8.82 21.50 6.31
CA ALA A 370 -9.36 22.63 5.55
C ALA A 370 -10.38 22.18 4.51
N ALA A 371 -11.45 22.94 4.37
CA ALA A 371 -12.32 22.93 3.20
C ALA A 371 -11.93 24.10 2.27
N TYR A 372 -10.93 23.88 1.41
CA TYR A 372 -10.49 24.92 0.45
C TYR A 372 -11.49 25.19 -0.68
N GLY A 373 -12.56 24.40 -0.78
CA GLY A 373 -13.67 24.62 -1.70
C GLY A 373 -13.48 23.96 -3.06
N LYS A 374 -14.19 24.48 -4.06
CA LYS A 374 -14.25 23.87 -5.40
C LYS A 374 -13.11 24.34 -6.29
N VAL A 375 -12.52 23.43 -7.06
CA VAL A 375 -11.57 23.73 -8.14
C VAL A 375 -12.23 23.35 -9.45
N ALA A 376 -12.43 24.33 -10.32
CA ALA A 376 -12.95 24.10 -11.66
C ALA A 376 -11.96 23.27 -12.49
N LEU A 377 -12.49 22.34 -13.27
CA LEU A 377 -11.73 21.48 -14.16
C LEU A 377 -12.15 21.72 -15.62
N GLU A 378 -11.19 21.61 -16.52
CA GLU A 378 -11.39 21.68 -17.97
C GLU A 378 -10.88 20.41 -18.63
N LEU A 379 -11.53 19.97 -19.71
CA LEU A 379 -11.05 18.86 -20.53
C LEU A 379 -9.66 19.20 -21.07
N TYR A 380 -8.73 18.28 -20.87
CA TYR A 380 -7.32 18.52 -21.06
C TYR A 380 -6.72 17.68 -22.21
N THR A 381 -6.82 16.35 -22.14
CA THR A 381 -6.38 15.42 -23.20
C THR A 381 -7.11 14.08 -23.09
N SER A 382 -6.80 13.13 -23.96
CA SER A 382 -7.28 11.75 -23.89
C SER A 382 -6.15 10.77 -24.17
N VAL A 383 -6.30 9.51 -23.74
CA VAL A 383 -5.38 8.42 -24.07
C VAL A 383 -5.28 8.14 -25.58
N HIS A 384 -6.24 8.61 -26.37
CA HIS A 384 -6.25 8.48 -27.83
C HIS A 384 -5.42 9.56 -28.54
N ASP A 385 -5.04 10.63 -27.84
CA ASP A 385 -4.24 11.70 -28.41
C ASP A 385 -2.85 11.18 -28.81
N THR A 386 -2.44 11.44 -30.05
CA THR A 386 -1.14 11.03 -30.58
C THR A 386 0.02 11.63 -29.80
N GLU A 387 -0.11 12.89 -29.32
CA GLU A 387 0.93 13.53 -28.52
C GLU A 387 1.03 12.86 -27.14
N PHE A 388 -0.12 12.51 -26.53
CA PHE A 388 -0.16 11.76 -25.28
C PHE A 388 0.49 10.38 -25.44
N LEU A 389 0.09 9.61 -26.45
CA LEU A 389 0.65 8.28 -26.72
C LEU A 389 2.16 8.33 -26.97
N THR A 390 2.62 9.33 -27.73
CA THR A 390 4.06 9.54 -27.98
C THR A 390 4.80 9.87 -26.68
N LEU A 391 4.23 10.69 -25.81
CA LEU A 391 4.86 11.12 -24.57
C LEU A 391 4.96 9.99 -23.53
N PHE A 392 3.93 9.16 -23.41
CA PHE A 392 3.82 8.17 -22.34
C PHE A 392 4.17 6.75 -22.78
N ALA A 393 3.70 6.28 -23.94
CA ALA A 393 4.08 4.95 -24.44
C ALA A 393 5.40 4.96 -25.22
N GLY A 394 5.83 6.11 -25.73
CA GLY A 394 6.97 6.20 -26.62
C GLY A 394 6.68 5.56 -27.98
N ARG A 395 7.08 4.30 -28.17
CA ARG A 395 6.83 3.55 -29.42
C ARG A 395 5.75 2.50 -29.20
N SER A 396 4.84 2.39 -30.16
CA SER A 396 3.90 1.28 -30.20
C SER A 396 4.62 -0.03 -30.55
N ILE A 397 4.01 -1.13 -30.11
CA ILE A 397 4.48 -2.50 -30.37
C ILE A 397 3.47 -3.17 -31.28
N ALA A 398 3.93 -3.61 -32.46
CA ALA A 398 3.15 -4.45 -33.34
C ALA A 398 3.32 -5.92 -32.94
N SER A 399 2.23 -6.66 -32.77
CA SER A 399 2.25 -8.06 -32.34
C SER A 399 1.10 -8.86 -32.96
N SER A 400 1.34 -10.14 -33.27
CA SER A 400 0.28 -11.04 -33.77
C SER A 400 -0.75 -11.42 -32.70
N SER A 401 -0.38 -11.30 -31.42
CA SER A 401 -1.24 -11.52 -30.25
C SER A 401 -1.20 -10.30 -29.33
N ALA A 402 -2.22 -10.14 -28.50
CA ALA A 402 -2.07 -9.23 -27.35
C ALA A 402 -0.97 -9.78 -26.42
N LEU A 403 -0.36 -8.86 -25.66
CA LEU A 403 0.73 -9.16 -24.74
C LEU A 403 0.30 -8.83 -23.32
N SER A 404 0.81 -9.55 -22.33
CA SER A 404 0.64 -9.18 -20.92
C SER A 404 1.50 -7.96 -20.56
N PHE A 405 1.23 -7.33 -19.42
CA PHE A 405 2.04 -6.24 -18.89
C PHE A 405 3.50 -6.65 -18.68
N GLU A 406 3.72 -7.89 -18.25
CA GLU A 406 5.03 -8.47 -18.02
C GLU A 406 5.79 -8.67 -19.33
N GLN A 407 5.12 -9.14 -20.38
CA GLN A 407 5.70 -9.21 -21.74
C GLN A 407 6.00 -7.82 -22.31
N LEU A 408 5.21 -6.82 -21.94
CA LEU A 408 5.42 -5.40 -22.27
C LEU A 408 6.47 -4.72 -21.39
N LYS A 409 6.97 -5.41 -20.34
CA LYS A 409 7.90 -4.87 -19.34
C LYS A 409 7.39 -3.59 -18.65
N ILE A 410 6.12 -3.58 -18.30
CA ILE A 410 5.49 -2.55 -17.46
C ILE A 410 4.94 -3.16 -16.19
N GLY A 411 5.20 -2.53 -15.04
CA GLY A 411 4.78 -3.06 -13.74
C GLY A 411 3.33 -2.71 -13.40
N SER A 412 2.96 -1.45 -13.57
CA SER A 412 1.69 -0.89 -13.08
C SER A 412 1.10 0.11 -14.07
N GLY A 413 -0.09 0.62 -13.76
CA GLY A 413 -0.78 1.60 -14.60
C GLY A 413 -1.55 0.94 -15.75
N PHE A 414 -1.21 1.30 -16.99
CA PHE A 414 -2.09 1.06 -18.14
C PHE A 414 -1.38 0.52 -19.39
N ALA A 415 -2.17 -0.11 -20.26
CA ALA A 415 -1.79 -0.37 -21.65
C ALA A 415 -3.00 -0.23 -22.58
N LEU A 416 -2.80 0.35 -23.77
CA LEU A 416 -3.83 0.50 -24.80
C LEU A 416 -3.59 -0.53 -25.90
N TYR A 417 -4.58 -1.37 -26.19
CA TYR A 417 -4.51 -2.43 -27.20
C TYR A 417 -5.45 -2.10 -28.36
N GLN A 418 -4.93 -2.02 -29.58
CA GLN A 418 -5.69 -1.70 -30.78
C GLN A 418 -5.58 -2.80 -31.82
N THR A 419 -6.70 -3.17 -32.45
CA THR A 419 -6.70 -4.10 -33.59
C THR A 419 -7.77 -3.71 -34.62
N PRO A 420 -7.43 -3.62 -35.92
CA PRO A 420 -8.41 -3.38 -36.97
C PRO A 420 -9.22 -4.64 -37.27
N ILE A 421 -10.52 -4.49 -37.50
CA ILE A 421 -11.38 -5.60 -37.90
C ILE A 421 -11.38 -5.75 -39.42
N ASP A 422 -10.77 -6.83 -39.91
CA ASP A 422 -10.60 -7.13 -41.34
C ASP A 422 -11.68 -8.07 -41.90
N PHE A 423 -12.74 -8.33 -41.14
CA PHE A 423 -13.85 -9.19 -41.56
C PHE A 423 -15.23 -8.60 -41.30
N LYS A 424 -16.23 -9.11 -42.03
CA LYS A 424 -17.64 -8.77 -41.79
C LYS A 424 -18.16 -9.48 -40.54
N THR A 425 -18.78 -8.70 -39.66
CA THR A 425 -19.31 -9.09 -38.35
C THR A 425 -20.83 -9.21 -38.38
N SER A 426 -21.41 -9.91 -37.39
CA SER A 426 -22.83 -9.78 -37.05
C SER A 426 -23.06 -8.49 -36.24
N ASP A 427 -24.30 -7.98 -36.24
CA ASP A 427 -24.68 -6.79 -35.47
C ASP A 427 -25.80 -7.13 -34.47
N PRO A 428 -25.52 -7.26 -33.15
CA PRO A 428 -24.21 -7.15 -32.50
C PRO A 428 -23.33 -8.41 -32.62
N ILE A 429 -22.07 -8.30 -32.23
CA ILE A 429 -21.11 -9.41 -32.09
C ILE A 429 -20.46 -9.37 -30.69
N VAL A 430 -20.13 -10.53 -30.11
CA VAL A 430 -19.62 -10.59 -28.73
C VAL A 430 -18.09 -10.55 -28.72
N LEU A 431 -17.51 -9.56 -28.04
CA LEU A 431 -16.09 -9.55 -27.66
C LEU A 431 -15.90 -10.40 -26.40
N LYS A 432 -14.91 -11.29 -26.38
CA LYS A 432 -14.53 -12.10 -25.22
C LYS A 432 -13.04 -11.92 -24.89
N THR A 433 -12.74 -11.69 -23.62
CA THR A 433 -11.38 -11.46 -23.08
C THR A 433 -11.17 -12.30 -21.81
N PRO A 434 -11.13 -13.64 -21.91
CA PRO A 434 -11.16 -14.53 -20.74
C PRO A 434 -9.95 -14.38 -19.80
N GLN A 435 -8.88 -13.72 -20.24
CA GLN A 435 -7.65 -13.50 -19.48
C GLN A 435 -7.43 -12.03 -19.10
N LEU A 436 -8.45 -11.18 -19.22
CA LEU A 436 -8.36 -9.77 -18.83
C LEU A 436 -8.02 -9.63 -17.35
N ARG A 437 -6.96 -8.88 -17.06
CA ARG A 437 -6.48 -8.55 -15.73
C ARG A 437 -6.09 -7.06 -15.67
N ASP A 438 -6.88 -6.16 -15.10
CA ASP A 438 -8.11 -6.42 -14.33
C ASP A 438 -9.35 -5.74 -14.91
N ARG A 439 -9.20 -4.55 -15.50
CA ARG A 439 -10.34 -3.79 -16.01
C ARG A 439 -10.07 -3.28 -17.42
N GLY A 440 -11.02 -3.50 -18.32
CA GLY A 440 -10.90 -3.17 -19.74
C GLY A 440 -11.98 -2.17 -20.17
N ILE A 441 -11.57 -1.01 -20.66
CA ILE A 441 -12.45 0.04 -21.17
C ILE A 441 -12.43 -0.08 -22.69
N VAL A 442 -13.58 -0.40 -23.28
CA VAL A 442 -13.69 -0.84 -24.69
C VAL A 442 -14.20 0.31 -25.56
N PHE A 443 -13.53 0.52 -26.69
CA PHE A 443 -13.88 1.53 -27.68
C PHE A 443 -13.93 0.93 -29.09
N VAL A 444 -14.75 1.52 -29.96
CA VAL A 444 -14.80 1.25 -31.41
C VAL A 444 -14.61 2.57 -32.14
N ASP A 445 -13.55 2.68 -32.94
CA ASP A 445 -13.13 3.94 -33.57
C ASP A 445 -13.11 5.11 -32.56
N GLU A 446 -12.50 4.86 -31.39
CA GLU A 446 -12.40 5.80 -30.26
C GLU A 446 -13.72 6.14 -29.56
N GLU A 447 -14.85 5.54 -29.97
CA GLU A 447 -16.13 5.71 -29.29
C GLU A 447 -16.30 4.69 -28.17
N PHE A 448 -16.57 5.14 -26.95
CA PHE A 448 -16.78 4.27 -25.79
C PHE A 448 -17.99 3.33 -25.99
N VAL A 449 -17.78 2.04 -25.71
CA VAL A 449 -18.80 0.99 -25.87
C VAL A 449 -19.16 0.32 -24.55
N GLY A 450 -18.20 0.14 -23.64
CA GLY A 450 -18.47 -0.46 -22.34
C GLY A 450 -17.24 -0.93 -21.60
N ILE A 451 -17.47 -1.66 -20.50
CA ILE A 451 -16.44 -2.06 -19.55
C ILE A 451 -16.49 -3.57 -19.33
N LEU A 452 -15.30 -4.16 -19.30
CA LEU A 452 -15.03 -5.52 -18.87
C LEU A 452 -14.34 -5.46 -17.50
N SER A 453 -14.68 -6.36 -16.58
CA SER A 453 -14.31 -6.25 -15.17
C SER A 453 -14.00 -7.62 -14.58
N ARG A 454 -12.77 -7.81 -14.12
CA ARG A 454 -12.36 -9.00 -13.37
C ARG A 454 -13.09 -9.12 -12.03
N THR A 455 -13.23 -8.02 -11.29
CA THR A 455 -13.96 -8.00 -10.00
C THR A 455 -15.41 -8.47 -10.14
N GLU A 456 -16.05 -8.21 -11.30
CA GLU A 456 -17.44 -8.60 -11.57
C GLU A 456 -17.54 -9.94 -12.35
N ASN A 457 -16.42 -10.64 -12.57
CA ASN A 457 -16.34 -11.80 -13.46
C ASN A 457 -16.93 -11.55 -14.86
N ASN A 458 -16.85 -10.32 -15.35
CA ASN A 458 -17.41 -9.90 -16.63
C ASN A 458 -16.31 -9.79 -17.70
N PHE A 459 -16.13 -10.87 -18.47
CA PHE A 459 -15.11 -11.01 -19.51
C PHE A 459 -15.68 -11.02 -20.93
N ALA A 460 -16.95 -10.65 -21.12
CA ALA A 460 -17.57 -10.62 -22.44
C ALA A 460 -18.60 -9.48 -22.58
N ILE A 461 -18.62 -8.84 -23.75
CA ILE A 461 -19.55 -7.74 -24.03
C ILE A 461 -20.04 -7.78 -25.49
N PRO A 462 -21.36 -7.65 -25.74
CA PRO A 462 -21.88 -7.46 -27.10
C PRO A 462 -21.56 -6.05 -27.59
N ILE A 463 -20.89 -5.94 -28.75
CA ILE A 463 -20.49 -4.68 -29.36
C ILE A 463 -21.00 -4.58 -30.80
N ARG A 464 -21.14 -3.35 -31.29
CA ARG A 464 -21.40 -3.06 -32.70
C ARG A 464 -20.11 -2.55 -33.33
N ILE A 465 -19.52 -3.35 -34.20
CA ILE A 465 -18.29 -3.03 -34.92
C ILE A 465 -18.35 -3.65 -36.31
N LYS A 466 -17.87 -2.96 -37.34
CA LYS A 466 -17.95 -3.34 -38.74
C LYS A 466 -16.56 -3.55 -39.35
N LEU A 467 -16.53 -4.14 -40.53
CA LEU A 467 -15.33 -4.25 -41.37
C LEU A 467 -14.67 -2.88 -41.54
N GLY A 468 -13.37 -2.80 -41.26
CA GLY A 468 -12.54 -1.60 -41.38
C GLY A 468 -12.46 -0.74 -40.12
N GLN A 469 -13.30 -1.00 -39.10
CA GLN A 469 -13.26 -0.27 -37.83
C GLN A 469 -12.20 -0.85 -36.88
N THR A 470 -11.74 -0.04 -35.94
CA THR A 470 -10.72 -0.41 -34.96
C THR A 470 -11.35 -0.70 -33.60
N LEU A 471 -11.07 -1.88 -33.06
CA LEU A 471 -11.33 -2.20 -31.67
C LEU A 471 -10.16 -1.67 -30.82
N THR A 472 -10.47 -0.88 -29.80
CA THR A 472 -9.49 -0.47 -28.79
C THR A 472 -9.92 -0.93 -27.40
N VAL A 473 -8.97 -1.44 -26.61
CA VAL A 473 -9.18 -1.77 -25.18
C VAL A 473 -8.10 -1.09 -24.36
N LEU A 474 -8.48 -0.14 -23.50
CA LEU A 474 -7.59 0.39 -22.46
C LEU A 474 -7.68 -0.54 -21.25
N VAL A 475 -6.55 -1.13 -20.84
CA VAL A 475 -6.49 -2.03 -19.68
C VAL A 475 -5.81 -1.35 -18.51
N GLU A 476 -6.43 -1.42 -17.34
CA GLU A 476 -5.89 -1.01 -16.05
C GLU A 476 -5.42 -2.23 -15.23
N ASN A 477 -4.21 -2.14 -14.68
CA ASN A 477 -3.78 -2.99 -13.57
C ASN A 477 -4.37 -2.44 -12.25
N GLN A 478 -5.30 -3.17 -11.63
CA GLN A 478 -5.97 -2.74 -10.40
C GLN A 478 -5.17 -3.04 -9.11
N GLY A 479 -3.98 -3.62 -9.23
CA GLY A 479 -3.14 -4.09 -8.13
C GLY A 479 -2.93 -5.60 -8.23
N ARG A 480 -1.70 -6.09 -8.07
CA ARG A 480 -1.46 -7.54 -7.99
C ARG A 480 -1.96 -8.09 -6.66
N ILE A 481 -2.40 -9.34 -6.70
CA ILE A 481 -2.70 -10.11 -5.50
C ILE A 481 -1.50 -10.02 -4.54
N ALA A 482 -1.75 -9.62 -3.30
CA ALA A 482 -0.75 -9.33 -2.29
C ALA A 482 -0.50 -10.49 -1.31
N SER A 483 -1.45 -11.44 -1.24
CA SER A 483 -1.47 -12.51 -0.24
C SER A 483 -1.72 -13.89 -0.86
N GLY A 484 -1.38 -14.95 -0.14
CA GLY A 484 -1.65 -16.34 -0.54
C GLY A 484 -0.81 -16.87 -1.71
N ASP A 485 -1.22 -18.02 -2.26
CA ASP A 485 -0.46 -18.75 -3.29
C ASP A 485 -0.66 -18.17 -4.70
N ALA A 486 -1.65 -17.31 -4.89
CA ALA A 486 -2.03 -16.75 -6.18
C ALA A 486 -1.25 -15.48 -6.59
N ILE A 487 -0.19 -15.15 -5.83
CA ILE A 487 0.77 -14.11 -6.23
C ILE A 487 1.52 -14.51 -7.51
N GLY A 488 2.25 -13.57 -8.12
CA GLY A 488 2.99 -13.86 -9.37
C GLY A 488 2.13 -13.82 -10.63
N GLU A 489 0.96 -13.19 -10.55
CA GLU A 489 0.06 -13.12 -11.69
C GLU A 489 0.46 -12.08 -12.74
N ASN A 490 0.29 -12.46 -14.01
CA ASN A 490 0.40 -11.53 -15.12
C ASN A 490 -0.82 -10.60 -15.21
N LYS A 491 -0.60 -9.36 -15.66
CA LYS A 491 -1.65 -8.36 -15.90
C LYS A 491 -1.82 -8.07 -17.40
N GLY A 492 -2.87 -7.35 -17.78
CA GLY A 492 -3.16 -6.98 -19.17
C GLY A 492 -4.29 -7.78 -19.80
N LEU A 493 -4.35 -7.77 -21.14
CA LEU A 493 -5.45 -8.39 -21.89
C LEU A 493 -5.29 -9.91 -22.05
N GLY A 494 -4.05 -10.40 -21.92
CA GLY A 494 -3.69 -11.81 -22.12
C GLY A 494 -3.86 -12.26 -23.58
N ASN A 495 -4.02 -13.56 -23.78
CA ASN A 495 -4.26 -14.20 -25.07
C ASN A 495 -5.75 -14.60 -25.23
N ASN A 496 -6.07 -15.27 -26.36
CA ASN A 496 -7.39 -15.86 -26.63
C ASN A 496 -8.55 -14.84 -26.65
N ILE A 497 -8.28 -13.65 -27.17
CA ILE A 497 -9.30 -12.63 -27.38
C ILE A 497 -10.08 -12.98 -28.64
N THR A 498 -11.40 -13.05 -28.54
CA THR A 498 -12.26 -13.39 -29.68
C THR A 498 -13.34 -12.36 -29.91
N LEU A 499 -13.70 -12.16 -31.18
CA LEU A 499 -14.90 -11.44 -31.60
C LEU A 499 -15.82 -12.43 -32.31
N GLY A 500 -16.91 -12.80 -31.65
CA GLY A 500 -17.70 -13.98 -32.00
C GLY A 500 -16.88 -15.26 -31.82
N THR A 501 -16.74 -16.04 -32.88
CA THR A 501 -15.92 -17.26 -32.90
C THR A 501 -14.51 -17.04 -33.45
N ARG A 502 -14.17 -15.83 -33.89
CA ARG A 502 -12.88 -15.51 -34.52
C ARG A 502 -11.89 -14.95 -33.49
N ALA A 503 -10.69 -15.50 -33.46
CA ALA A 503 -9.59 -14.92 -32.69
C ALA A 503 -9.13 -13.61 -33.32
N LEU A 504 -8.77 -12.63 -32.48
CA LEU A 504 -8.26 -11.33 -32.92
C LEU A 504 -6.73 -11.34 -32.94
N HIS A 505 -6.17 -10.79 -34.02
CA HIS A 505 -4.74 -10.72 -34.30
C HIS A 505 -4.32 -9.30 -34.70
N ASN A 506 -3.05 -9.11 -35.08
CA ASN A 506 -2.52 -7.83 -35.60
C ASN A 506 -2.74 -6.65 -34.66
N TRP A 507 -2.25 -6.81 -33.43
CA TRP A 507 -2.35 -5.82 -32.37
C TRP A 507 -1.29 -4.73 -32.52
N THR A 508 -1.71 -3.48 -32.33
CA THR A 508 -0.85 -2.35 -32.02
C THR A 508 -1.04 -2.01 -30.55
N ILE A 509 0.03 -2.10 -29.76
CA ILE A 509 -0.02 -1.99 -28.30
C ILE A 509 0.80 -0.77 -27.85
N PHE A 510 0.22 0.05 -26.99
CA PHE A 510 0.88 1.19 -26.36
C PHE A 510 1.08 0.90 -24.86
N PRO A 511 2.31 0.54 -24.44
CA PRO A 511 2.62 0.27 -23.04
C PRO A 511 2.77 1.60 -22.27
N LEU A 512 1.65 2.14 -21.78
CA LEU A 512 1.63 3.42 -21.08
C LEU A 512 2.33 3.35 -19.71
N GLY A 513 2.24 2.19 -19.04
CA GLY A 513 2.76 2.00 -17.70
C GLY A 513 2.13 2.96 -16.69
N GLU A 514 2.89 3.34 -15.67
CA GLU A 514 2.51 4.38 -14.73
C GLU A 514 2.55 5.76 -15.40
N ILE A 515 1.49 6.55 -15.24
CA ILE A 515 1.46 7.90 -15.79
C ILE A 515 2.29 8.83 -14.88
N ASP A 516 3.48 9.20 -15.36
CA ASP A 516 4.37 10.13 -14.67
C ASP A 516 3.70 11.50 -14.49
N GLY A 517 3.31 11.80 -13.26
CA GLY A 517 2.61 13.03 -12.91
C GLY A 517 3.44 14.30 -13.15
N LYS A 518 4.78 14.24 -13.10
CA LYS A 518 5.64 15.39 -13.41
C LYS A 518 5.67 15.65 -14.91
N LYS A 519 5.72 14.60 -15.74
CA LYS A 519 5.55 14.73 -17.19
C LYS A 519 4.16 15.27 -17.51
N LEU A 520 3.11 14.73 -16.89
CA LEU A 520 1.74 15.16 -17.07
C LEU A 520 1.52 16.64 -16.69
N LEU A 521 2.13 17.09 -15.58
CA LEU A 521 2.11 18.49 -15.15
C LEU A 521 2.85 19.42 -16.12
N LYS A 522 4.03 19.02 -16.60
CA LYS A 522 4.77 19.81 -17.59
C LYS A 522 4.02 19.89 -18.91
N TYR A 523 3.46 18.75 -19.32
CA TYR A 523 2.57 18.67 -20.47
C TYR A 523 1.42 19.69 -20.29
N SER A 524 0.81 19.76 -19.10
CA SER A 524 -0.31 20.69 -18.86
C SER A 524 0.05 22.17 -18.81
N GLN A 525 1.29 22.48 -18.42
CA GLN A 525 1.79 23.87 -18.34
C GLN A 525 2.27 24.42 -19.69
N GLY A 526 2.75 23.56 -20.60
CA GLY A 526 3.21 23.96 -21.94
C GLY A 526 2.10 24.41 -22.90
N LEU A 527 0.83 24.25 -22.50
CA LEU A 527 -0.34 24.41 -23.35
C LEU A 527 -1.00 25.80 -23.29
N LYS A 528 -0.42 26.79 -22.59
CA LYS A 528 -0.92 28.18 -22.73
C LYS A 528 -0.78 28.73 -24.17
N ASP A 529 0.15 28.20 -24.96
CA ASP A 529 0.34 28.60 -26.38
C ASP A 529 -0.32 27.66 -27.40
N LYS A 530 -0.77 26.48 -26.97
CA LYS A 530 -1.38 25.46 -27.84
C LYS A 530 -2.58 24.86 -27.13
N SER A 531 -3.64 25.61 -26.92
CA SER A 531 -4.94 24.96 -26.75
C SER A 531 -5.22 24.19 -28.05
N LEU A 532 -4.75 22.94 -28.11
CA LEU A 532 -5.39 21.90 -28.89
C LEU A 532 -6.84 21.96 -28.41
N GLN A 533 -7.65 22.70 -29.16
CA GLN A 533 -9.08 22.64 -29.02
C GLN A 533 -9.42 21.21 -29.37
N ILE A 534 -9.44 20.32 -28.36
CA ILE A 534 -10.27 19.14 -28.38
C ILE A 534 -11.69 19.71 -28.31
N LYS A 535 -12.12 20.31 -29.42
CA LYS A 535 -13.52 20.59 -29.72
C LYS A 535 -14.08 19.25 -30.16
N GLU A 536 -14.19 18.37 -29.18
CA GLU A 536 -15.07 17.25 -29.33
C GLU A 536 -16.48 17.82 -29.51
N ASP A 537 -17.16 17.41 -30.58
CA ASP A 537 -18.54 17.82 -30.74
C ASP A 537 -19.39 17.20 -29.63
N PHE A 538 -20.50 17.88 -29.32
CA PHE A 538 -21.42 17.49 -28.26
C PHE A 538 -21.85 16.01 -28.32
N PHE A 539 -22.07 15.46 -29.52
CA PHE A 539 -22.50 14.07 -29.64
C PHE A 539 -21.38 13.08 -29.39
N SER A 540 -20.16 13.38 -29.84
CA SER A 540 -18.98 12.57 -29.53
C SER A 540 -18.72 12.56 -28.02
N ALA A 541 -18.80 13.71 -27.35
CA ALA A 541 -18.64 13.81 -25.90
C ALA A 541 -19.67 12.96 -25.14
N ILE A 542 -20.91 12.93 -25.62
CA ILE A 542 -21.97 12.06 -25.06
C ILE A 542 -21.69 10.58 -25.30
N ARG A 543 -21.31 10.19 -26.52
CA ARG A 543 -21.01 8.79 -26.85
C ARG A 543 -19.86 8.27 -26.00
N ASN A 544 -18.83 9.12 -25.83
CA ASN A 544 -17.66 8.81 -25.05
C ASN A 544 -17.85 8.93 -23.54
N ARG A 545 -18.89 9.62 -23.07
CA ARG A 545 -19.16 9.83 -21.63
C ARG A 545 -17.97 10.39 -20.84
N GLY A 546 -16.94 10.91 -21.48
CA GLY A 546 -15.70 11.31 -20.82
C GLY A 546 -14.74 10.17 -20.45
N SER A 547 -14.98 8.94 -20.91
CA SER A 547 -14.13 7.78 -20.67
C SER A 547 -12.71 7.99 -21.22
N ALA A 548 -11.73 7.57 -20.43
CA ALA A 548 -10.30 7.68 -20.73
C ALA A 548 -9.82 9.10 -21.10
N ARG A 549 -10.22 10.08 -20.27
CA ARG A 549 -9.87 11.49 -20.45
C ARG A 549 -9.25 12.11 -19.23
N PHE A 550 -8.40 13.09 -19.51
CA PHE A 550 -7.77 13.91 -18.49
C PHE A 550 -8.48 15.24 -18.40
N PHE A 551 -8.66 15.71 -17.17
CA PHE A 551 -9.19 17.03 -16.84
C PHE A 551 -8.19 17.75 -15.95
N ALA A 552 -8.01 19.07 -16.12
CA ALA A 552 -7.05 19.84 -15.35
C ALA A 552 -7.68 21.08 -14.73
N GLY A 553 -7.23 21.46 -13.53
CA GLY A 553 -7.69 22.64 -12.82
C GLY A 553 -6.59 23.30 -12.03
N ASN A 554 -6.55 24.62 -12.06
CA ASN A 554 -5.55 25.43 -11.36
C ASN A 554 -6.21 26.23 -10.24
N PHE A 555 -5.53 26.37 -9.11
CA PHE A 555 -5.96 27.23 -8.02
C PHE A 555 -4.77 27.75 -7.22
N THR A 556 -5.00 28.83 -6.48
CA THR A 556 -4.07 29.35 -5.47
C THR A 556 -4.71 29.23 -4.10
N LEU A 557 -3.92 28.95 -3.07
CA LEU A 557 -4.39 29.02 -1.70
C LEU A 557 -4.82 30.46 -1.32
N PRO A 558 -5.60 30.65 -0.24
CA PRO A 558 -6.00 31.97 0.23
C PRO A 558 -4.80 32.92 0.36
N ARG A 559 -5.04 34.21 0.06
CA ARG A 559 -3.99 35.23 0.07
C ARG A 559 -3.30 35.26 1.43
N GLY A 560 -1.97 35.14 1.41
CA GLY A 560 -1.14 35.20 2.62
C GLY A 560 -0.93 33.86 3.33
N THR A 561 -1.53 32.75 2.86
CA THR A 561 -1.26 31.43 3.43
C THR A 561 0.20 31.02 3.22
N SER A 562 0.96 31.00 4.32
CA SER A 562 2.35 30.54 4.37
C SER A 562 2.44 29.01 4.47
N ARG A 563 3.63 28.43 4.25
CA ARG A 563 3.85 26.97 4.23
C ARG A 563 3.40 26.28 5.53
N ASP A 564 3.65 26.90 6.68
CA ASP A 564 3.34 26.33 8.00
C ASP A 564 1.85 26.43 8.37
N GLU A 565 1.10 27.28 7.65
CA GLU A 565 -0.34 27.47 7.85
C GLU A 565 -1.20 26.57 6.93
N ILE A 566 -0.59 25.89 5.96
CA ILE A 566 -1.30 24.99 5.05
C ILE A 566 -1.77 23.77 5.85
N LEU A 567 -3.08 23.57 5.82
CA LEU A 567 -3.73 22.41 6.42
C LEU A 567 -3.93 21.29 5.41
N ASP A 568 -3.99 20.08 5.94
CA ASP A 568 -4.49 18.91 5.23
C ASP A 568 -5.93 19.12 4.79
N THR A 569 -6.31 18.44 3.70
CA THR A 569 -7.67 18.44 3.16
C THR A 569 -7.97 17.06 2.58
N TYR A 570 -9.20 16.85 2.13
CA TYR A 570 -9.61 15.67 1.39
C TYR A 570 -10.23 16.08 0.06
N VAL A 571 -9.95 15.32 -0.99
CA VAL A 571 -10.45 15.61 -2.33
C VAL A 571 -11.62 14.68 -2.65
N ARG A 572 -12.76 15.26 -3.01
CA ARG A 572 -13.97 14.56 -3.46
C ARG A 572 -14.23 14.84 -4.93
N LEU A 573 -14.55 13.80 -5.69
CA LEU A 573 -14.77 13.85 -7.13
C LEU A 573 -16.25 13.61 -7.48
N ASP A 574 -17.09 14.58 -7.14
CA ASP A 574 -18.56 14.48 -7.29
C ASP A 574 -18.97 14.22 -8.76
N GLY A 575 -19.66 13.10 -9.01
CA GLY A 575 -20.19 12.73 -10.33
C GLY A 575 -19.18 12.11 -11.30
N PHE A 576 -17.91 11.98 -10.91
CA PHE A 576 -16.93 11.15 -11.60
C PHE A 576 -17.11 9.69 -11.18
N ASN A 577 -16.77 8.75 -12.07
CA ASN A 577 -16.98 7.33 -11.82
C ASN A 577 -15.75 6.64 -11.27
N LYS A 578 -14.67 6.58 -12.06
CA LYS A 578 -13.47 5.83 -11.68
C LYS A 578 -12.24 6.42 -12.32
N GLY A 579 -11.16 6.56 -11.56
CA GLY A 579 -9.95 7.12 -12.14
C GLY A 579 -8.81 7.32 -11.17
N PHE A 580 -7.92 8.23 -11.56
CA PHE A 580 -6.77 8.66 -10.77
C PHE A 580 -6.72 10.17 -10.67
N ILE A 581 -6.09 10.69 -9.63
CA ILE A 581 -5.91 12.14 -9.45
C ILE A 581 -4.50 12.49 -9.01
N TRP A 582 -3.95 13.53 -9.61
CA TRP A 582 -2.66 14.11 -9.30
C TRP A 582 -2.81 15.54 -8.80
N ILE A 583 -1.95 15.94 -7.89
CA ILE A 583 -1.76 17.33 -7.44
C ILE A 583 -0.29 17.69 -7.56
N ASN A 584 0.03 18.75 -8.31
CA ASN A 584 1.42 19.18 -8.52
C ASN A 584 2.35 18.05 -9.02
N GLY A 585 1.80 17.12 -9.80
CA GLY A 585 2.51 15.96 -10.33
C GLY A 585 2.71 14.79 -9.36
N ILE A 586 2.15 14.86 -8.16
CA ILE A 586 2.11 13.77 -7.18
C ILE A 586 0.81 13.00 -7.36
N ASN A 587 0.89 11.68 -7.56
CA ASN A 587 -0.28 10.81 -7.72
C ASN A 587 -0.89 10.50 -6.35
N LEU A 588 -2.11 10.97 -6.10
CA LEU A 588 -2.82 10.67 -4.84
C LEU A 588 -3.37 9.25 -4.81
N GLY A 589 -3.53 8.61 -5.97
CA GLY A 589 -4.05 7.26 -6.10
C GLY A 589 -5.39 7.21 -6.83
N ARG A 590 -6.10 6.11 -6.62
CA ARG A 590 -7.36 5.75 -7.29
C ARG A 590 -8.55 6.38 -6.59
N TYR A 591 -9.53 6.83 -7.35
CA TYR A 591 -10.87 7.15 -6.86
C TYR A 591 -11.89 6.21 -7.52
N TRP A 592 -12.93 5.82 -6.78
CA TRP A 592 -14.03 5.01 -7.31
C TRP A 592 -15.33 5.20 -6.50
N PRO A 593 -15.86 6.44 -6.40
CA PRO A 593 -16.99 6.77 -5.52
C PRO A 593 -18.28 6.05 -5.89
N VAL A 594 -18.46 5.62 -7.15
CA VAL A 594 -19.68 4.89 -7.56
C VAL A 594 -19.79 3.49 -6.94
N VAL A 595 -18.72 2.95 -6.36
CA VAL A 595 -18.73 1.67 -5.65
C VAL A 595 -18.38 1.76 -4.17
N GLY A 596 -17.63 2.80 -3.76
CA GLY A 596 -17.20 2.95 -2.37
C GLY A 596 -16.29 1.81 -1.88
N PRO A 597 -15.95 1.77 -0.58
CA PRO A 597 -16.52 2.62 0.47
C PRO A 597 -15.83 4.00 0.54
N GLN A 598 -14.67 4.16 -0.11
CA GLN A 598 -13.93 5.42 -0.17
C GLN A 598 -14.50 6.40 -1.20
N GLU A 599 -14.92 7.58 -0.75
CA GLU A 599 -15.35 8.69 -1.63
C GLU A 599 -14.35 9.85 -1.66
N THR A 600 -13.58 10.04 -0.59
CA THR A 600 -12.60 11.12 -0.51
C THR A 600 -11.16 10.60 -0.42
N LEU A 601 -10.23 11.30 -1.08
CA LEU A 601 -8.81 10.98 -1.01
C LEU A 601 -8.09 11.96 -0.09
N TYR A 602 -7.24 11.43 0.81
CA TYR A 602 -6.39 12.26 1.64
C TYR A 602 -5.39 13.09 0.81
N LEU A 603 -5.36 14.39 1.07
CA LEU A 603 -4.41 15.33 0.50
C LEU A 603 -3.57 15.97 1.62
N PRO A 604 -2.34 15.47 1.84
CA PRO A 604 -1.40 16.07 2.77
C PRO A 604 -1.06 17.51 2.37
N SER A 605 -0.99 18.40 3.36
CA SER A 605 -0.60 19.80 3.16
C SER A 605 0.78 19.96 2.55
N THR A 606 1.66 18.96 2.72
CA THR A 606 3.03 18.96 2.19
C THR A 606 3.07 18.92 0.67
N PHE A 607 2.01 18.43 0.02
CA PHE A 607 1.85 18.35 -1.43
C PHE A 607 1.30 19.65 -2.04
N LEU A 608 0.82 20.58 -1.20
CA LEU A 608 0.33 21.89 -1.59
C LEU A 608 1.45 22.94 -1.53
N LYS A 609 1.40 23.89 -2.47
CA LYS A 609 2.29 25.06 -2.52
C LYS A 609 1.61 26.26 -1.84
N PRO A 610 2.36 27.09 -1.08
CA PRO A 610 1.82 28.28 -0.42
C PRO A 610 1.42 29.36 -1.43
N PHE A 611 0.67 30.37 -0.99
CA PHE A 611 0.39 31.54 -1.82
C PHE A 611 1.69 32.33 -2.10
N PRO A 612 1.93 32.88 -3.31
CA PRO A 612 1.03 32.96 -4.48
C PRO A 612 1.20 31.82 -5.49
N ASP A 613 1.88 30.73 -5.14
CA ASP A 613 2.15 29.66 -6.09
C ASP A 613 0.87 28.95 -6.53
N THR A 614 0.83 28.58 -7.81
CA THR A 614 -0.29 27.84 -8.40
C THR A 614 -0.16 26.35 -8.11
N ASN A 615 -1.25 25.79 -7.59
CA ASN A 615 -1.48 24.37 -7.44
C ASN A 615 -2.31 23.85 -8.62
N THR A 616 -1.93 22.68 -9.15
CA THR A 616 -2.58 22.10 -10.34
C THR A 616 -3.07 20.70 -10.03
N PHE A 617 -4.38 20.49 -10.14
CA PHE A 617 -5.00 19.17 -10.19
C PHE A 617 -5.03 18.64 -11.62
N ILE A 618 -4.82 17.35 -11.77
CA ILE A 618 -5.08 16.60 -13.00
C ILE A 618 -5.86 15.34 -12.62
N VAL A 619 -7.02 15.12 -13.23
CA VAL A 619 -7.91 13.97 -13.01
C VAL A 619 -7.90 13.13 -14.27
N PHE A 620 -7.66 11.83 -14.16
CA PHE A 620 -7.82 10.87 -15.24
C PHE A 620 -9.07 10.04 -15.00
N GLU A 621 -10.16 10.34 -15.71
CA GLU A 621 -11.42 9.60 -15.66
C GLU A 621 -11.40 8.47 -16.68
N LEU A 622 -11.69 7.25 -16.22
CA LEU A 622 -11.64 6.03 -17.01
C LEU A 622 -13.00 5.64 -17.59
N GLU A 623 -14.09 5.95 -16.90
CA GLU A 623 -15.42 5.40 -17.20
C GLU A 623 -16.41 6.47 -17.60
N GLN A 624 -16.72 7.42 -16.73
CA GLN A 624 -17.69 8.46 -17.01
C GLN A 624 -17.41 9.72 -16.20
N ALA A 625 -17.34 10.84 -16.90
CA ALA A 625 -17.21 12.16 -16.31
C ALA A 625 -18.60 12.80 -16.10
N PRO A 626 -18.73 13.76 -15.17
CA PRO A 626 -19.93 14.56 -15.02
C PRO A 626 -20.33 15.25 -16.33
N ASN A 627 -21.63 15.37 -16.59
CA ASN A 627 -22.17 16.06 -17.78
C ASN A 627 -21.60 17.49 -17.95
N ALA A 628 -21.37 18.19 -16.84
CA ALA A 628 -20.76 19.52 -16.83
C ALA A 628 -19.32 19.53 -17.41
N CYS A 629 -18.57 18.45 -17.22
CA CYS A 629 -17.23 18.25 -17.77
C CYS A 629 -17.23 17.94 -19.27
N LEU A 630 -18.38 17.50 -19.79
CA LEU A 630 -18.59 17.18 -21.21
C LEU A 630 -19.15 18.36 -22.01
N GLY A 631 -19.32 19.53 -21.38
CA GLY A 631 -19.93 20.69 -22.02
C GLY A 631 -21.42 20.51 -22.34
N ILE A 632 -22.10 19.57 -21.66
CA ILE A 632 -23.53 19.34 -21.85
C ILE A 632 -24.32 20.45 -21.16
N PRO A 633 -25.16 21.23 -21.86
CA PRO A 633 -25.88 22.35 -21.24
C PRO A 633 -26.74 21.89 -20.07
N ALA A 634 -26.80 22.71 -19.02
CA ALA A 634 -27.58 22.43 -17.80
C ALA A 634 -29.08 22.16 -18.12
N GLU A 635 -29.60 22.79 -19.17
CA GLU A 635 -30.96 22.63 -19.69
C GLU A 635 -31.29 21.17 -20.08
N TYR A 636 -30.29 20.38 -20.48
CA TYR A 636 -30.45 18.98 -20.87
C TYR A 636 -30.02 17.98 -19.78
N SER A 637 -29.30 18.43 -18.75
CA SER A 637 -28.69 17.55 -17.75
C SER A 637 -29.26 17.67 -16.33
N GLY A 638 -30.02 18.73 -16.02
CA GLY A 638 -30.58 18.95 -14.67
C GLY A 638 -29.52 19.13 -13.57
N SER A 639 -28.26 19.37 -13.93
CA SER A 639 -27.10 19.40 -13.02
C SER A 639 -26.37 20.75 -13.03
N SER A 640 -25.46 20.95 -12.06
CA SER A 640 -24.53 22.10 -12.02
C SER A 640 -23.84 22.29 -13.38
N SER A 641 -23.77 23.52 -13.88
CA SER A 641 -23.12 23.85 -15.17
C SER A 641 -21.59 23.83 -15.13
N VAL A 642 -20.97 23.58 -13.98
CA VAL A 642 -19.52 23.68 -13.79
C VAL A 642 -18.93 22.31 -13.45
N CYS A 643 -17.92 21.90 -14.21
CA CYS A 643 -17.06 20.75 -13.92
C CYS A 643 -16.07 21.11 -12.81
N TYR A 644 -16.08 20.38 -11.70
CA TYR A 644 -15.18 20.67 -10.57
C TYR A 644 -14.88 19.43 -9.72
N ILE A 645 -13.85 19.56 -8.88
CA ILE A 645 -13.62 18.73 -7.70
C ILE A 645 -13.77 19.58 -6.44
N THR A 646 -13.99 18.94 -5.30
CA THR A 646 -14.18 19.62 -4.01
C THR A 646 -13.08 19.25 -3.03
N MET A 647 -12.38 20.25 -2.50
CA MET A 647 -11.50 20.11 -1.33
C MET A 647 -12.32 20.36 -0.05
N THR A 648 -12.45 19.34 0.78
CA THR A 648 -13.28 19.30 1.99
C THR A 648 -12.44 18.96 3.23
N ASP A 649 -12.93 19.33 4.41
CA ASP A 649 -12.36 18.95 5.70
C ASP A 649 -12.89 17.59 6.22
N THR A 650 -13.85 17.01 5.51
CA THR A 650 -14.52 15.75 5.88
C THR A 650 -13.90 14.56 5.17
N HIS A 651 -13.50 13.54 5.93
CA HIS A 651 -13.02 12.26 5.41
C HIS A 651 -14.20 11.28 5.29
N VAL A 652 -14.45 10.76 4.09
CA VAL A 652 -15.49 9.78 3.81
C VAL A 652 -14.85 8.53 3.22
N ILE A 653 -14.73 7.50 4.07
CA ILE A 653 -14.20 6.18 3.74
C ILE A 653 -15.19 5.05 4.00
N ASP A 654 -16.39 5.36 4.50
CA ASP A 654 -17.45 4.42 4.85
C ASP A 654 -18.77 4.72 4.14
N ALA A 655 -18.70 5.19 2.89
CA ALA A 655 -19.87 5.39 2.06
C ALA A 655 -20.59 4.07 1.75
N PRO A 656 -21.91 4.09 1.45
CA PRO A 656 -22.66 2.90 1.07
C PRO A 656 -22.02 2.18 -0.11
N THR A 657 -22.10 0.85 -0.11
CA THR A 657 -21.47 0.02 -1.15
C THR A 657 -22.48 -0.96 -1.77
N PRO A 658 -22.24 -1.47 -2.98
CA PRO A 658 -23.14 -2.43 -3.63
C PRO A 658 -23.38 -3.72 -2.83
N TYR A 659 -22.45 -4.10 -1.96
CA TYR A 659 -22.56 -5.29 -1.12
C TYR A 659 -23.13 -5.01 0.29
N ASP A 660 -23.66 -3.80 0.53
CA ASP A 660 -24.33 -3.47 1.79
C ASP A 660 -25.59 -4.34 1.98
N GLY A 661 -25.65 -5.08 3.08
CA GLY A 661 -26.74 -6.02 3.39
C GLY A 661 -26.59 -7.47 2.87
N MET A 662 -25.52 -7.83 2.14
CA MET A 662 -25.25 -9.21 1.71
C MET A 662 -24.21 -9.98 2.54
N THR A 663 -23.56 -9.34 3.53
CA THR A 663 -22.58 -10.02 4.38
C THR A 663 -23.16 -10.38 5.74
N THR A 664 -23.62 -11.63 5.89
CA THR A 664 -23.87 -12.26 7.21
C THR A 664 -22.60 -12.71 7.92
N ARG A 665 -21.41 -12.47 7.31
CA ARG A 665 -20.13 -12.94 7.85
C ARG A 665 -19.46 -11.86 8.69
N THR A 666 -19.25 -12.17 9.97
CA THR A 666 -18.58 -11.29 10.94
C THR A 666 -17.11 -11.08 10.53
N SER A 667 -16.47 -10.04 11.06
CA SER A 667 -15.01 -9.84 10.95
C SER A 667 -14.21 -11.07 11.41
N GLU A 668 -14.74 -11.85 12.35
CA GLU A 668 -14.18 -13.12 12.81
C GLU A 668 -14.18 -14.19 11.70
N GLU A 669 -15.18 -14.22 10.81
CA GLU A 669 -15.24 -15.20 9.71
C GLU A 669 -14.31 -14.84 8.53
N ARG A 670 -13.98 -13.56 8.35
CA ARG A 670 -13.00 -13.13 7.33
C ARG A 670 -11.56 -13.41 7.72
N PHE A 671 -11.26 -13.46 9.03
CA PHE A 671 -9.96 -13.86 9.55
C PHE A 671 -9.58 -15.29 9.10
N TRP A 672 -10.55 -16.21 9.10
CA TRP A 672 -10.35 -17.61 8.69
C TRP A 672 -10.16 -17.84 7.18
N GLN A 673 -10.30 -16.81 6.34
CA GLN A 673 -9.99 -16.95 4.91
C GLN A 673 -8.52 -16.63 4.58
N ARG A 674 -7.77 -15.99 5.50
CA ARG A 674 -6.31 -15.79 5.37
C ARG A 674 -5.47 -16.80 6.16
N THR A 675 -5.99 -17.36 7.24
CA THR A 675 -5.34 -18.42 8.03
C THR A 675 -5.69 -19.82 7.53
#